data_AF-A0A2W0D5R9-F1
#
_entry.id   AF-A0A2W0D5R9-F1
#
_cell.length_a   1.000
_cell.length_b   1.000
_cell.length_c   1.000
_cell.angle_alpha   90.00
_cell.angle_beta   90.00
_cell.angle_gamma   90.00
#
_symmetry.space_group_name_H-M   'P 1'
#
loop_
_entity.id
_entity.type
_entity.pdbx_description
1 polymer ?
#
loop_
_entity_poly.entity_id
_entity_poly.type
_entity_poly.pdbx_seq_one_letter_code
_entity_poly.pdbx_strand_id
1 'polypeptide(L)'
;MNQKKLFNDGWQFAKTKLDVTDPAGLAFEPVELPHDWLIYNTLDLYEDSIGWYRKTFPYTKDDQQHLLCFDGVYMNSSVYVNNQLVGEWKYGYSAFEHEITDALVEGDNEIIVKVVHQSPNSRWYSGAGIYRNVWLKTRDRNHIVTDGIYVSIKQQPAGWQVELDTELNIDQNAQLVHTIRYAGQVIATNTAAVTAAAGGDTEVTDRQQIVVENPKLWNTDEPNLYELVTELQVTDADQHVQTIESVSQRIGFRDVQLDPNEGFHLNGVKMKMNGVCEHHDLGALGAAFNLTALRRRFNLLREMGVNAIRTAHNMPAKEFMELADELGMLIVSEAFDMWERSKTPYDYARFFPEWAHTDVKSWVKRDRNHPSLVMWSIGNEIYDTHADERGQEVTRMLMEYVLEFDPKGNAGITIGSNYMPWENAQKCADIVKLAGYNYAEKYYDKHHEEHPDWIIYGSETSSVVQSRGIYHFPFEQSILADDDEQCSALGNSTTSWGAKSAEYCILAERDRPYSLGQFLWTGFDYIGEPTPYHTKNSYFGQLDTATFPKDSYYIYQAAWTDYKTSPMVHLFPYWDFSPGQLIDVRVCSNAPKIELQLNGKTIGTYDIDHANGTQLVGWWKVPYEEGELKAIAYDETGEIIATDVQRSYTDAQKVRLQSDKEQLQANGTDLIFVEIQVEDEAGNPVQNANNRVQVHVTGAGRLLGLDNGDSTDYDPYKGLSRRLFSGKLMAIIGATHEPGSIRIEVTSEGLQGAAAEFESKAVDCEVMSASASVATQGQTVLTQNEKRPVLTGRAQEIPLRKIEIISEAGQAFDPSIQEMVVTAKLYPENTSYRDIEWAVVNDAGIESNIAKVEANGLEVRVSALGDGEFRLRATSSNGTDKTKLISQLEFKATGLGTAYKDPYGFITGGLYDYTKGDVGNGNERGVATSRDGETHVGFRNIDFGPYGSDTITIPIFALSSEDYFLQIWEGMPDEEGSTLLADVVYQKESRWNVYQEETYQLSKRLSGITSICFVLKQKIHIKGFSFERQSRAFEQNTAASCDHLYGDTFSIEDEYVEGIGNNVSLEFENMDFTEEGTSKLVIYGRSPIDKNTIHIRFAGEDGQSNQLVEFTHSEGYEERVFELEQVSGVQKVTFIFLPGSQFDFGWFRFEK
;
A
#
# COMPACT_ATOMS: atom_id res chain seq x y z
N MET A 1 -7.77 38.00 -31.22
CA MET A 1 -7.11 37.84 -29.90
C MET A 1 -7.20 36.38 -29.57
N ASN A 2 -6.06 35.74 -29.32
CA ASN A 2 -5.98 34.30 -29.08
C ASN A 2 -6.69 33.96 -27.76
N GLN A 3 -7.42 32.84 -27.74
CA GLN A 3 -8.26 32.43 -26.61
C GLN A 3 -8.02 30.97 -26.26
N LYS A 4 -8.04 30.64 -24.97
CA LYS A 4 -8.09 29.27 -24.46
C LYS A 4 -9.30 29.16 -23.54
N LYS A 5 -10.31 28.39 -23.95
CA LYS A 5 -11.59 28.24 -23.23
C LYS A 5 -11.69 26.84 -22.63
N LEU A 6 -12.16 26.74 -21.38
CA LEU A 6 -12.48 25.45 -20.76
C LEU A 6 -13.59 24.77 -21.57
N PHE A 7 -13.41 23.49 -21.86
CA PHE A 7 -14.23 22.73 -22.80
C PHE A 7 -14.74 21.41 -22.19
N ASN A 8 -14.99 21.41 -20.88
CA ASN A 8 -15.48 20.26 -20.11
C ASN A 8 -17.02 20.10 -20.19
N ASP A 9 -17.73 21.06 -20.77
CA ASP A 9 -19.19 21.01 -20.88
C ASP A 9 -19.66 20.04 -21.99
N GLY A 10 -20.92 19.59 -21.95
CA GLY A 10 -21.60 18.95 -23.10
C GLY A 10 -20.99 17.66 -23.63
N TRP A 11 -20.15 16.96 -22.86
CA TRP A 11 -19.62 15.64 -23.22
C TRP A 11 -20.62 14.54 -22.92
N GLN A 12 -20.48 13.44 -23.66
CA GLN A 12 -21.19 12.19 -23.46
C GLN A 12 -20.21 11.03 -23.43
N PHE A 13 -20.58 9.92 -22.79
CA PHE A 13 -19.73 8.77 -22.56
C PHE A 13 -20.45 7.46 -22.91
N ALA A 14 -19.70 6.52 -23.48
CA ALA A 14 -20.09 5.12 -23.63
C ALA A 14 -18.89 4.23 -23.28
N LYS A 15 -19.13 3.11 -22.59
CA LYS A 15 -18.10 2.11 -22.25
C LYS A 15 -18.34 0.82 -23.02
N THR A 16 -17.29 0.25 -23.58
CA THR A 16 -17.33 -1.03 -24.30
C THR A 16 -16.21 -1.96 -23.84
N LYS A 17 -16.28 -3.22 -24.25
CA LYS A 17 -15.15 -4.16 -24.17
C LYS A 17 -14.05 -3.78 -25.18
N LEU A 18 -12.85 -4.34 -24.98
CA LEU A 18 -11.66 -4.07 -25.80
C LEU A 18 -11.80 -4.45 -27.30
N ASP A 19 -12.70 -5.37 -27.63
CA ASP A 19 -12.92 -5.85 -29.00
C ASP A 19 -13.81 -4.93 -29.85
N VAL A 20 -14.52 -3.98 -29.23
CA VAL A 20 -15.35 -2.99 -29.94
C VAL A 20 -14.46 -1.82 -30.35
N THR A 21 -14.10 -1.75 -31.63
CA THR A 21 -13.17 -0.75 -32.17
C THR A 21 -13.83 0.40 -32.94
N ASP A 22 -15.15 0.36 -33.10
CA ASP A 22 -15.97 1.36 -33.81
C ASP A 22 -17.07 1.88 -32.87
N PRO A 23 -17.21 3.21 -32.68
CA PRO A 23 -18.27 3.79 -31.84
C PRO A 23 -19.66 3.80 -32.50
N ALA A 24 -19.80 3.35 -33.75
CA ALA A 24 -21.08 3.34 -34.45
C ALA A 24 -22.14 2.49 -33.71
N GLY A 25 -23.28 3.12 -33.41
CA GLY A 25 -24.41 2.48 -32.73
C GLY A 25 -24.29 2.40 -31.21
N LEU A 26 -23.23 2.96 -30.60
CA LEU A 26 -23.13 3.07 -29.15
C LEU A 26 -24.19 4.04 -28.59
N ALA A 27 -24.73 3.69 -27.42
CA ALA A 27 -25.58 4.56 -26.63
C ALA A 27 -24.70 5.43 -25.73
N PHE A 28 -24.61 6.72 -26.04
CA PHE A 28 -23.85 7.70 -25.27
C PHE A 28 -24.74 8.42 -24.26
N GLU A 29 -24.29 8.50 -23.02
CA GLU A 29 -24.96 9.19 -21.92
C GLU A 29 -24.20 10.46 -21.52
N PRO A 30 -24.85 11.56 -21.13
CA PRO A 30 -24.16 12.76 -20.65
C PRO A 30 -23.17 12.47 -19.52
N VAL A 31 -22.00 13.13 -19.54
CA VAL A 31 -20.95 12.95 -18.52
C VAL A 31 -20.36 14.29 -18.09
N GLU A 32 -19.99 14.38 -16.81
CA GLU A 32 -19.26 15.52 -16.24
C GLU A 32 -17.75 15.25 -16.34
N LEU A 33 -17.01 16.19 -16.91
CA LEU A 33 -15.54 16.18 -16.92
C LEU A 33 -14.98 17.11 -15.82
N PRO A 34 -13.85 16.75 -15.18
CA PRO A 34 -13.06 15.53 -15.42
C PRO A 34 -13.76 14.24 -14.96
N HIS A 35 -13.47 13.12 -15.65
CA HIS A 35 -14.18 11.85 -15.46
C HIS A 35 -13.23 10.66 -15.35
N ASP A 36 -13.47 9.85 -14.32
CA ASP A 36 -12.89 8.53 -14.11
C ASP A 36 -14.02 7.51 -14.04
N TRP A 37 -14.11 6.59 -15.02
CA TRP A 37 -15.23 5.65 -15.07
C TRP A 37 -15.04 4.42 -14.15
N LEU A 38 -13.81 4.14 -13.69
CA LEU A 38 -13.52 2.95 -12.90
C LEU A 38 -13.94 3.11 -11.44
N ILE A 39 -13.90 4.34 -10.90
CA ILE A 39 -14.13 4.63 -9.47
C ILE A 39 -15.54 4.24 -8.97
N TYR A 40 -16.48 4.01 -9.89
CA TYR A 40 -17.86 3.64 -9.58
C TYR A 40 -18.03 2.18 -9.13
N ASN A 41 -17.06 1.30 -9.39
CA ASN A 41 -17.13 -0.12 -9.06
C ASN A 41 -15.89 -0.60 -8.28
N THR A 42 -16.00 -0.59 -6.95
CA THR A 42 -14.96 -1.03 -6.02
C THR A 42 -14.59 -2.51 -6.12
N LEU A 43 -15.42 -3.35 -6.77
CA LEU A 43 -15.11 -4.76 -7.02
C LEU A 43 -14.27 -4.98 -8.30
N ASP A 44 -14.19 -3.98 -9.18
CA ASP A 44 -13.51 -4.10 -10.47
C ASP A 44 -12.89 -2.75 -10.89
N LEU A 45 -11.99 -2.25 -10.04
CA LEU A 45 -11.29 -0.97 -10.24
C LEU A 45 -10.27 -1.00 -11.39
N TYR A 46 -10.09 -2.13 -12.06
CA TYR A 46 -9.09 -2.33 -13.11
C TYR A 46 -9.69 -2.98 -14.37
N GLU A 47 -10.99 -2.80 -14.60
CA GLU A 47 -11.73 -3.40 -15.70
C GLU A 47 -11.11 -3.08 -17.08
N ASP A 48 -10.89 -4.14 -17.88
CA ASP A 48 -10.52 -4.05 -19.29
C ASP A 48 -11.66 -3.46 -20.12
N SER A 49 -11.45 -2.22 -20.61
CA SER A 49 -12.51 -1.48 -21.28
C SER A 49 -12.00 -0.40 -22.23
N ILE A 50 -12.85 -0.01 -23.18
CA ILE A 50 -12.67 1.19 -23.99
C ILE A 50 -13.72 2.20 -23.58
N GLY A 51 -13.27 3.39 -23.19
CA GLY A 51 -14.10 4.56 -22.99
C GLY A 51 -14.19 5.38 -24.27
N TRP A 52 -15.41 5.69 -24.69
CA TRP A 52 -15.70 6.55 -25.82
C TRP A 52 -16.32 7.83 -25.30
N TYR A 53 -15.68 8.96 -25.54
CA TYR A 53 -16.22 10.27 -25.24
C TYR A 53 -16.68 10.95 -26.52
N ARG A 54 -17.86 11.55 -26.50
CA ARG A 54 -18.43 12.29 -27.62
C ARG A 54 -18.79 13.71 -27.20
N LYS A 55 -18.43 14.69 -28.01
CA LYS A 55 -18.95 16.06 -27.89
C LYS A 55 -19.36 16.56 -29.26
N THR A 56 -20.48 17.27 -29.31
CA THR A 56 -20.89 18.02 -30.49
C THR A 56 -20.83 19.50 -30.18
N PHE A 57 -20.39 20.30 -31.14
CA PHE A 57 -20.39 21.75 -30.99
C PHE A 57 -20.56 22.45 -32.34
N PRO A 58 -21.26 23.60 -32.36
CA PRO A 58 -21.38 24.40 -33.57
C PRO A 58 -20.08 25.17 -33.84
N TYR A 59 -19.70 25.25 -35.10
CA TYR A 59 -18.55 26.01 -35.59
C TYR A 59 -18.96 26.86 -36.78
N THR A 60 -18.54 28.12 -36.77
CA THR A 60 -18.61 29.00 -37.94
C THR A 60 -17.21 29.12 -38.49
N LYS A 61 -17.04 28.82 -39.77
CA LYS A 61 -15.73 28.80 -40.40
C LYS A 61 -15.06 30.16 -40.32
N ASP A 62 -13.86 30.18 -39.77
CA ASP A 62 -12.99 31.34 -39.71
C ASP A 62 -11.58 30.98 -40.24
N ASP A 63 -10.68 31.99 -40.25
CA ASP A 63 -9.29 31.85 -40.68
C ASP A 63 -8.34 31.55 -39.50
N GLN A 64 -8.88 31.24 -38.31
CA GLN A 64 -8.09 30.97 -37.11
C GLN A 64 -7.72 29.49 -37.01
N GLN A 65 -6.63 29.19 -36.30
CA GLN A 65 -6.31 27.84 -35.91
C GLN A 65 -7.10 27.43 -34.68
N HIS A 66 -7.63 26.21 -34.69
CA HIS A 66 -8.36 25.62 -33.57
C HIS A 66 -7.61 24.38 -33.08
N LEU A 67 -7.27 24.35 -31.79
CA LEU A 67 -6.58 23.24 -31.16
C LEU A 67 -7.41 22.68 -30.00
N LEU A 68 -7.46 21.36 -29.92
CA LEU A 68 -8.03 20.65 -28.79
C LEU A 68 -6.89 20.25 -27.85
N CYS A 69 -6.88 20.78 -26.63
CA CYS A 69 -5.84 20.55 -25.63
C CYS A 69 -6.38 19.69 -24.48
N PHE A 70 -5.63 18.68 -24.07
CA PHE A 70 -5.93 17.81 -22.93
C PHE A 70 -4.83 17.92 -21.89
N ASP A 71 -5.19 18.15 -20.63
CA ASP A 71 -4.22 18.19 -19.53
C ASP A 71 -3.83 16.77 -19.03
N GLY A 72 -4.60 15.75 -19.43
CA GLY A 72 -4.30 14.33 -19.20
C GLY A 72 -5.48 13.41 -19.53
N VAL A 73 -5.18 12.30 -20.22
CA VAL A 73 -6.15 11.26 -20.57
C VAL A 73 -5.51 9.90 -20.31
N TYR A 74 -6.04 9.12 -19.38
CA TYR A 74 -5.48 7.81 -19.02
C TYR A 74 -6.27 6.67 -19.67
N MET A 75 -5.71 5.90 -20.61
CA MET A 75 -4.50 6.17 -21.40
C MET A 75 -4.68 5.69 -22.85
N ASN A 76 -3.62 5.78 -23.67
CA ASN A 76 -3.62 5.31 -25.06
C ASN A 76 -4.83 5.83 -25.85
N SER A 77 -4.87 7.15 -26.00
CA SER A 77 -6.01 7.87 -26.57
C SER A 77 -5.85 8.12 -28.07
N SER A 78 -6.99 8.17 -28.77
CA SER A 78 -7.09 8.60 -30.16
C SER A 78 -8.23 9.61 -30.31
N VAL A 79 -7.99 10.71 -31.02
CA VAL A 79 -8.95 11.80 -31.21
C VAL A 79 -9.42 11.85 -32.66
N TYR A 80 -10.74 11.82 -32.85
CA TYR A 80 -11.39 11.93 -34.14
C TYR A 80 -12.27 13.18 -34.19
N VAL A 81 -12.27 13.88 -35.32
CA VAL A 81 -13.18 15.00 -35.60
C VAL A 81 -13.88 14.69 -36.92
N ASN A 82 -15.21 14.65 -36.91
CA ASN A 82 -16.03 14.29 -38.08
C ASN A 82 -15.55 13.01 -38.78
N ASN A 83 -15.29 11.95 -37.99
CA ASN A 83 -14.75 10.65 -38.40
C ASN A 83 -13.32 10.64 -38.99
N GLN A 84 -12.62 11.78 -38.99
CA GLN A 84 -11.21 11.86 -39.35
C GLN A 84 -10.34 11.73 -38.10
N LEU A 85 -9.37 10.80 -38.11
CA LEU A 85 -8.35 10.72 -37.06
C LEU A 85 -7.47 11.99 -37.14
N VAL A 86 -7.44 12.76 -36.06
CA VAL A 86 -6.63 13.97 -35.95
C VAL A 86 -5.31 13.70 -35.24
N GLY A 87 -5.30 12.80 -34.24
CA GLY A 87 -4.09 12.47 -33.52
C GLY A 87 -4.25 11.35 -32.50
N GLU A 88 -3.10 10.89 -32.00
CA GLU A 88 -3.00 9.91 -30.93
C GLU A 88 -2.08 10.42 -29.83
N TRP A 89 -2.31 9.96 -28.60
CA TRP A 89 -1.45 10.22 -27.46
C TRP A 89 -1.40 9.02 -26.52
N LYS A 90 -0.19 8.52 -26.23
CA LYS A 90 -0.02 7.21 -25.56
C LYS A 90 0.10 7.31 -24.04
N TYR A 91 0.90 8.24 -23.54
CA TYR A 91 1.12 8.38 -22.10
C TYR A 91 -0.08 8.99 -21.39
N GLY A 92 -0.36 8.51 -20.17
CA GLY A 92 -1.57 8.89 -19.44
C GLY A 92 -1.49 10.19 -18.66
N TYR A 93 -0.30 10.76 -18.47
CA TYR A 93 -0.06 11.82 -17.48
C TYR A 93 0.50 13.13 -18.04
N SER A 94 1.02 13.13 -19.27
CA SER A 94 1.46 14.33 -19.98
C SER A 94 0.27 15.06 -20.62
N ALA A 95 0.42 16.37 -20.77
CA ALA A 95 -0.54 17.19 -21.51
C ALA A 95 -0.24 17.14 -23.02
N PHE A 96 -1.26 17.30 -23.85
CA PHE A 96 -1.08 17.33 -25.30
C PHE A 96 -2.11 18.21 -26.00
N GLU A 97 -1.80 18.62 -27.24
CA GLU A 97 -2.73 19.34 -28.10
C GLU A 97 -2.69 18.82 -29.54
N HIS A 98 -3.84 18.84 -30.19
CA HIS A 98 -3.97 18.54 -31.61
C HIS A 98 -4.69 19.67 -32.33
N GLU A 99 -4.14 20.12 -33.45
CA GLU A 99 -4.83 21.07 -34.32
C GLU A 99 -5.97 20.35 -35.07
N ILE A 100 -7.19 20.88 -34.95
CA ILE A 100 -8.41 20.31 -35.52
C ILE A 100 -8.94 21.13 -36.69
N THR A 101 -8.32 22.27 -37.02
CA THR A 101 -8.78 23.27 -38.01
C THR A 101 -9.25 22.64 -39.33
N ASP A 102 -8.43 21.79 -39.94
CA ASP A 102 -8.71 21.18 -41.25
C ASP A 102 -9.82 20.13 -41.22
N ALA A 103 -10.12 19.57 -40.05
CA ALA A 103 -11.17 18.57 -39.87
C ALA A 103 -12.54 19.22 -39.56
N LEU A 104 -12.58 20.52 -39.23
CA LEU A 104 -13.80 21.24 -38.92
C LEU A 104 -14.59 21.63 -40.19
N VAL A 105 -15.92 21.59 -40.08
CA VAL A 105 -16.86 22.00 -41.13
C VAL A 105 -17.83 23.06 -40.62
N GLU A 106 -18.38 23.89 -41.52
CA GLU A 106 -19.43 24.86 -41.16
C GLU A 106 -20.64 24.13 -40.55
N GLY A 107 -21.11 24.59 -39.39
CA GLY A 107 -22.22 24.00 -38.64
C GLY A 107 -21.77 23.06 -37.53
N ASP A 108 -22.51 21.98 -37.30
CA ASP A 108 -22.24 21.06 -36.20
C ASP A 108 -21.04 20.14 -36.50
N ASN A 109 -20.15 20.02 -35.52
CA ASN A 109 -18.97 19.15 -35.58
C ASN A 109 -19.04 18.12 -34.46
N GLU A 110 -18.60 16.89 -34.74
CA GLU A 110 -18.50 15.81 -33.76
C GLU A 110 -17.04 15.52 -33.42
N ILE A 111 -16.74 15.49 -32.13
CA ILE A 111 -15.47 15.02 -31.58
C ILE A 111 -15.71 13.67 -30.92
N ILE A 112 -14.89 12.68 -31.24
CA ILE A 112 -14.82 11.40 -30.54
C ILE A 112 -13.43 11.22 -29.96
N VAL A 113 -13.34 10.92 -28.67
CA VAL A 113 -12.10 10.50 -28.02
C VAL A 113 -12.25 9.04 -27.60
N LYS A 114 -11.40 8.18 -28.16
CA LYS A 114 -11.26 6.78 -27.77
C LYS A 114 -10.18 6.68 -26.71
N VAL A 115 -10.46 6.02 -25.59
CA VAL A 115 -9.52 5.80 -24.49
C VAL A 115 -9.46 4.31 -24.19
N VAL A 116 -8.27 3.70 -24.23
CA VAL A 116 -8.10 2.25 -24.06
C VAL A 116 -7.50 1.97 -22.68
N HIS A 117 -8.27 1.32 -21.82
CA HIS A 117 -7.80 0.82 -20.53
C HIS A 117 -7.67 -0.71 -20.58
N GLN A 118 -6.44 -1.20 -20.54
CA GLN A 118 -6.13 -2.64 -20.53
C GLN A 118 -5.19 -2.94 -19.37
N SER A 119 -5.63 -3.74 -18.42
CA SER A 119 -4.94 -4.08 -17.18
C SER A 119 -4.20 -5.43 -17.30
N PRO A 120 -3.08 -5.64 -16.57
CA PRO A 120 -2.35 -4.67 -15.75
C PRO A 120 -1.48 -3.72 -16.59
N ASN A 121 -1.69 -2.41 -16.41
CA ASN A 121 -0.94 -1.29 -17.03
C ASN A 121 -0.30 -0.33 -16.00
N SER A 122 -0.53 -0.56 -14.70
CA SER A 122 -0.10 0.30 -13.60
C SER A 122 0.10 -0.53 -12.34
N ARG A 123 0.99 -0.11 -11.44
CA ARG A 123 1.19 -0.72 -10.10
C ARG A 123 0.21 -0.18 -9.06
N TRP A 124 -0.23 1.07 -9.24
CA TRP A 124 -1.23 1.77 -8.43
C TRP A 124 -2.52 2.00 -9.25
N TYR A 125 -3.56 2.51 -8.61
CA TYR A 125 -4.78 2.91 -9.31
C TYR A 125 -4.55 4.11 -10.23
N SER A 126 -4.66 3.89 -11.54
CA SER A 126 -4.55 4.97 -12.53
C SER A 126 -5.84 5.78 -12.68
N GLY A 127 -6.99 5.16 -12.40
CA GLY A 127 -8.27 5.55 -13.00
C GLY A 127 -8.28 5.34 -14.51
N ALA A 128 -9.39 5.69 -15.16
CA ALA A 128 -9.46 5.68 -16.62
C ALA A 128 -10.40 6.74 -17.18
N GLY A 129 -9.95 7.46 -18.21
CA GLY A 129 -10.73 8.49 -18.89
C GLY A 129 -10.05 9.84 -19.02
N ILE A 130 -10.87 10.84 -19.33
CA ILE A 130 -10.45 12.23 -19.40
C ILE A 130 -10.50 12.80 -17.98
N TYR A 131 -9.50 12.42 -17.18
CA TYR A 131 -9.46 12.67 -15.73
C TYR A 131 -8.87 14.04 -15.35
N ARG A 132 -8.39 14.81 -16.34
CA ARG A 132 -8.04 16.25 -16.22
C ARG A 132 -8.80 17.08 -17.26
N ASN A 133 -8.60 18.40 -17.21
CA ASN A 133 -9.35 19.36 -18.02
C ASN A 133 -9.08 19.24 -19.53
N VAL A 134 -10.10 19.61 -20.32
CA VAL A 134 -10.04 19.78 -21.78
C VAL A 134 -10.24 21.25 -22.12
N TRP A 135 -9.50 21.75 -23.10
CA TRP A 135 -9.56 23.14 -23.54
C TRP A 135 -9.70 23.22 -25.06
N LEU A 136 -10.46 24.21 -25.53
CA LEU A 136 -10.46 24.64 -26.92
C LEU A 136 -9.61 25.91 -27.02
N LYS A 137 -8.53 25.84 -27.78
CA LYS A 137 -7.63 26.98 -28.04
C LYS A 137 -7.85 27.48 -29.46
N THR A 138 -8.16 28.76 -29.60
CA THR A 138 -8.32 29.43 -30.89
C THR A 138 -7.25 30.51 -31.02
N ARG A 139 -6.46 30.49 -32.09
CA ARG A 139 -5.34 31.43 -32.29
C ARG A 139 -5.17 31.87 -33.75
N ASP A 140 -4.71 33.10 -33.93
CA ASP A 140 -4.31 33.68 -35.21
C ASP A 140 -2.89 33.24 -35.61
N ARG A 141 -2.45 33.59 -36.83
CA ARG A 141 -1.09 33.28 -37.34
C ARG A 141 0.03 33.86 -36.46
N ASN A 142 -0.20 35.05 -35.91
CA ASN A 142 0.68 35.67 -34.92
C ASN A 142 0.29 35.17 -33.52
N HIS A 143 1.14 34.36 -32.90
CA HIS A 143 0.88 33.82 -31.58
C HIS A 143 2.14 33.46 -30.81
N ILE A 144 1.98 33.33 -29.49
CA ILE A 144 2.96 32.74 -28.59
C ILE A 144 2.79 31.22 -28.65
N VAL A 145 3.89 30.49 -28.88
CA VAL A 145 3.88 29.02 -28.93
C VAL A 145 3.45 28.47 -27.56
N THR A 146 2.68 27.37 -27.55
CA THR A 146 2.26 26.70 -26.32
C THR A 146 3.48 26.36 -25.46
N ASP A 147 3.45 26.77 -24.18
CA ASP A 147 4.55 26.65 -23.22
C ASP A 147 5.89 27.23 -23.72
N GLY A 148 5.81 28.22 -24.61
CA GLY A 148 6.92 28.88 -25.29
C GLY A 148 7.57 30.02 -24.52
N ILE A 149 7.03 30.42 -23.36
CA ILE A 149 7.65 31.42 -22.48
C ILE A 149 8.53 30.68 -21.47
N TYR A 150 9.83 30.91 -21.51
CA TYR A 150 10.78 30.32 -20.57
C TYR A 150 11.41 31.40 -19.70
N VAL A 151 11.21 31.28 -18.39
CA VAL A 151 11.66 32.24 -17.39
C VAL A 151 12.79 31.62 -16.58
N SER A 152 13.94 32.28 -16.48
CA SER A 152 14.98 31.92 -15.51
C SER A 152 15.34 33.13 -14.66
N ILE A 153 15.41 32.94 -13.35
CA ILE A 153 15.59 34.01 -12.38
C ILE A 153 16.83 33.69 -11.56
N LYS A 154 17.84 34.57 -11.61
CA LYS A 154 19.11 34.39 -10.88
C LYS A 154 19.49 35.66 -10.14
N GLN A 155 20.00 35.50 -8.92
CA GLN A 155 20.55 36.63 -8.16
C GLN A 155 21.90 37.04 -8.78
N GLN A 156 22.06 38.34 -9.03
CA GLN A 156 23.28 38.95 -9.55
C GLN A 156 23.69 40.14 -8.67
N PRO A 157 24.93 40.66 -8.76
CA PRO A 157 25.36 41.81 -7.97
C PRO A 157 24.50 43.08 -8.17
N ALA A 158 23.85 43.22 -9.33
CA ALA A 158 23.00 44.36 -9.67
C ALA A 158 21.52 44.18 -9.28
N GLY A 159 21.16 43.06 -8.65
CA GLY A 159 19.77 42.67 -8.34
C GLY A 159 19.41 41.31 -8.92
N TRP A 160 18.12 40.98 -8.92
CA TRP A 160 17.62 39.74 -9.51
C TRP A 160 17.39 39.91 -10.99
N GLN A 161 18.07 39.10 -11.79
CA GLN A 161 17.96 39.09 -13.24
C GLN A 161 16.91 38.06 -13.66
N VAL A 162 15.85 38.54 -14.31
CA VAL A 162 14.79 37.73 -14.93
C VAL A 162 15.10 37.65 -16.42
N GLU A 163 15.48 36.46 -16.89
CA GLU A 163 15.74 36.17 -18.29
C GLU A 163 14.53 35.50 -18.92
N LEU A 164 14.07 36.05 -20.05
CA LEU A 164 12.86 35.64 -20.74
C LEU A 164 13.20 35.23 -22.17
N ASP A 165 12.99 33.96 -22.50
CA ASP A 165 13.03 33.45 -23.87
C ASP A 165 11.58 33.17 -24.29
N THR A 166 11.09 33.83 -25.34
CA THR A 166 9.71 33.67 -25.82
C THR A 166 9.70 33.16 -27.25
N GLU A 167 9.15 31.95 -27.43
CA GLU A 167 8.92 31.33 -28.73
C GLU A 167 7.62 31.87 -29.35
N LEU A 168 7.73 32.37 -30.58
CA LEU A 168 6.66 33.04 -31.32
C LEU A 168 6.54 32.44 -32.71
N ASN A 169 5.32 32.40 -33.24
CA ASN A 169 5.06 32.33 -34.67
C ASN A 169 4.51 33.68 -35.11
N ILE A 170 5.14 34.31 -36.11
CA ILE A 170 4.74 35.61 -36.64
C ILE A 170 4.79 35.67 -38.17
N ASP A 171 3.79 36.33 -38.77
CA ASP A 171 3.74 36.59 -40.20
C ASP A 171 3.96 38.08 -40.55
N GLN A 172 3.98 38.94 -39.52
CA GLN A 172 4.26 40.37 -39.62
C GLN A 172 5.07 40.86 -38.40
N ASN A 173 5.60 42.09 -38.49
CA ASN A 173 6.34 42.68 -37.38
C ASN A 173 5.43 42.91 -36.18
N ALA A 174 5.95 42.60 -34.99
CA ALA A 174 5.22 42.69 -33.74
C ALA A 174 6.09 43.36 -32.65
N GLN A 175 5.46 43.66 -31.52
CA GLN A 175 6.12 44.05 -30.28
C GLN A 175 5.79 43.02 -29.21
N LEU A 176 6.80 42.62 -28.45
CA LEU A 176 6.65 41.74 -27.30
C LEU A 176 6.88 42.57 -26.03
N VAL A 177 5.86 42.62 -25.17
CA VAL A 177 5.88 43.37 -23.91
C VAL A 177 5.82 42.38 -22.75
N HIS A 178 6.79 42.47 -21.83
CA HIS A 178 6.77 41.73 -20.58
C HIS A 178 6.57 42.70 -19.42
N THR A 179 5.57 42.44 -18.58
CA THR A 179 5.27 43.23 -17.39
C THR A 179 5.26 42.34 -16.16
N ILE A 180 6.09 42.65 -15.17
CA ILE A 180 6.11 41.98 -13.87
C ILE A 180 5.27 42.81 -12.90
N ARG A 181 4.30 42.17 -12.23
CA ARG A 181 3.44 42.79 -11.22
C ARG A 181 3.54 42.08 -9.88
N TYR A 182 3.37 42.84 -8.81
CA TYR A 182 3.23 42.32 -7.44
C TYR A 182 2.07 43.04 -6.77
N ALA A 183 1.13 42.27 -6.19
CA ALA A 183 -0.08 42.82 -5.57
C ALA A 183 -0.81 43.86 -6.46
N GLY A 184 -0.90 43.58 -7.77
CA GLY A 184 -1.53 44.45 -8.77
C GLY A 184 -0.70 45.67 -9.22
N GLN A 185 0.46 45.92 -8.62
CA GLN A 185 1.34 47.04 -8.98
C GLN A 185 2.40 46.59 -9.99
N VAL A 186 2.63 47.40 -11.04
CA VAL A 186 3.72 47.16 -12.00
C VAL A 186 5.07 47.43 -11.34
N ILE A 187 5.92 46.40 -11.32
CA ILE A 187 7.27 46.45 -10.77
C ILE A 187 8.30 46.76 -11.85
N ALA A 188 8.15 46.12 -13.01
CA ALA A 188 9.03 46.34 -14.16
C ALA A 188 8.30 46.01 -15.46
N THR A 189 8.69 46.69 -16.53
CA THR A 189 8.21 46.42 -17.90
C THR A 189 9.40 46.47 -18.85
N ASN A 190 9.44 45.55 -19.81
CA ASN A 190 10.35 45.61 -20.95
C ASN A 190 9.58 45.40 -22.26
N THR A 191 10.07 46.00 -23.34
CA THR A 191 9.43 45.96 -24.66
C THR A 191 10.49 45.78 -25.73
N ALA A 192 10.29 44.80 -26.61
CA ALA A 192 11.15 44.55 -27.76
C ALA A 192 10.36 44.47 -29.07
N ALA A 193 10.97 44.88 -30.17
CA ALA A 193 10.41 44.70 -31.50
C ALA A 193 10.87 43.35 -32.08
N VAL A 194 9.94 42.57 -32.62
CA VAL A 194 10.19 41.26 -33.24
C VAL A 194 9.86 41.36 -34.73
N THR A 195 10.78 40.92 -35.59
CA THR A 195 10.67 41.07 -37.04
C THR A 195 10.35 39.73 -37.70
N ALA A 196 9.32 39.69 -38.55
CA ALA A 196 8.99 38.50 -39.35
C ALA A 196 9.98 38.32 -40.52
N ALA A 197 10.31 37.08 -40.89
CA ALA A 197 11.19 36.82 -42.03
C ALA A 197 10.47 37.04 -43.37
N ALA A 198 11.25 37.33 -44.42
CA ALA A 198 10.72 37.54 -45.76
C ALA A 198 10.13 36.22 -46.33
N GLY A 199 8.79 36.09 -46.33
CA GLY A 199 8.09 34.91 -46.85
C GLY A 199 6.77 34.56 -46.16
N GLY A 200 6.51 35.09 -44.96
CA GLY A 200 5.33 34.75 -44.13
C GLY A 200 5.53 33.46 -43.32
N ASP A 201 4.96 33.41 -42.11
CA ASP A 201 5.12 32.40 -41.04
C ASP A 201 6.58 32.10 -40.65
N THR A 202 7.09 32.80 -39.64
CA THR A 202 8.43 32.61 -39.08
C THR A 202 8.34 32.20 -37.62
N GLU A 203 8.94 31.06 -37.28
CA GLU A 203 9.25 30.72 -35.88
C GLU A 203 10.44 31.55 -35.42
N VAL A 204 10.24 32.37 -34.38
CA VAL A 204 11.26 33.25 -33.81
C VAL A 204 11.31 33.06 -32.30
N THR A 205 12.51 33.05 -31.73
CA THR A 205 12.70 33.15 -30.27
C THR A 205 13.24 34.53 -29.93
N ASP A 206 12.43 35.33 -29.23
CA ASP A 206 12.87 36.61 -28.66
C ASP A 206 13.52 36.41 -27.29
N ARG A 207 14.53 37.22 -26.97
CA ARG A 207 15.26 37.13 -25.70
C ARG A 207 15.32 38.49 -25.01
N GLN A 208 14.76 38.58 -23.83
CA GLN A 208 14.72 39.79 -23.02
C GLN A 208 15.25 39.56 -21.61
N GLN A 209 15.69 40.64 -20.97
CA GLN A 209 16.16 40.63 -19.59
C GLN A 209 15.53 41.78 -18.82
N ILE A 210 15.11 41.51 -17.59
CA ILE A 210 14.56 42.49 -16.66
C ILE A 210 15.31 42.37 -15.33
N VAL A 211 15.69 43.50 -14.73
CA VAL A 211 16.33 43.52 -13.41
C VAL A 211 15.32 43.98 -12.36
N VAL A 212 15.21 43.23 -11.27
CA VAL A 212 14.40 43.57 -10.09
C VAL A 212 15.33 43.65 -8.88
N GLU A 213 15.53 44.85 -8.33
CA GLU A 213 16.59 45.08 -7.34
C GLU A 213 16.32 44.39 -5.99
N ASN A 214 15.10 44.52 -5.45
CA ASN A 214 14.76 44.05 -4.10
C ASN A 214 13.40 43.34 -4.08
N PRO A 215 13.25 42.19 -4.76
CA PRO A 215 12.01 41.42 -4.71
C PRO A 215 11.82 40.81 -3.33
N LYS A 216 10.56 40.55 -2.98
CA LYS A 216 10.26 39.62 -1.88
C LYS A 216 10.49 38.21 -2.38
N LEU A 217 11.23 37.42 -1.60
CA LEU A 217 11.61 36.08 -2.01
C LEU A 217 10.46 35.10 -1.78
N TRP A 218 10.35 34.13 -2.68
CA TRP A 218 9.52 32.95 -2.50
C TRP A 218 10.26 31.98 -1.57
N ASN A 219 9.57 31.48 -0.55
CA ASN A 219 10.02 30.37 0.27
C ASN A 219 8.80 29.58 0.82
N THR A 220 9.06 28.54 1.61
CA THR A 220 8.02 27.61 2.10
C THR A 220 7.05 28.23 3.12
N ASP A 221 7.47 29.28 3.82
CA ASP A 221 6.66 29.98 4.82
C ASP A 221 6.01 31.24 4.24
N GLU A 222 6.75 31.97 3.40
CA GLU A 222 6.35 33.19 2.70
C GLU A 222 6.45 33.00 1.18
N PRO A 223 5.47 32.31 0.54
CA PRO A 223 5.48 32.05 -0.91
C PRO A 223 5.11 33.31 -1.72
N ASN A 224 5.99 34.32 -1.72
CA ASN A 224 5.76 35.55 -2.47
C ASN A 224 5.80 35.30 -3.98
N LEU A 225 4.64 35.45 -4.63
CA LEU A 225 4.48 35.28 -6.07
C LEU A 225 4.26 36.61 -6.78
N TYR A 226 4.85 36.71 -7.97
CA TYR A 226 4.70 37.81 -8.90
C TYR A 226 3.93 37.32 -10.14
N GLU A 227 3.24 38.23 -10.81
CA GLU A 227 2.57 37.97 -12.09
C GLU A 227 3.47 38.46 -13.22
N LEU A 228 3.88 37.57 -14.12
CA LEU A 228 4.51 37.92 -15.39
C LEU A 228 3.43 37.90 -16.48
N VAL A 229 3.13 39.08 -17.02
CA VAL A 229 2.22 39.26 -18.15
C VAL A 229 3.05 39.48 -19.41
N THR A 230 2.91 38.57 -20.37
CA THR A 230 3.54 38.65 -21.70
C THR A 230 2.49 38.97 -22.74
N GLU A 231 2.62 40.12 -23.41
CA GLU A 231 1.70 40.58 -24.44
C GLU A 231 2.39 40.62 -25.80
N LEU A 232 1.81 39.93 -26.78
CA LEU A 232 2.18 40.06 -28.19
C LEU A 232 1.28 41.11 -28.83
N GLN A 233 1.87 42.19 -29.33
CA GLN A 233 1.16 43.33 -29.89
C GLN A 233 1.56 43.53 -31.36
N VAL A 234 0.58 43.83 -32.22
CA VAL A 234 0.83 44.23 -33.61
C VAL A 234 0.29 45.63 -33.83
N THR A 235 0.92 46.35 -34.75
CA THR A 235 0.45 47.68 -35.17
C THR A 235 -0.29 47.53 -36.48
N ASP A 236 -1.55 47.97 -36.53
CA ASP A 236 -2.34 47.94 -37.75
C ASP A 236 -1.90 49.02 -38.76
N ALA A 237 -2.51 49.02 -39.95
CA ALA A 237 -2.22 49.98 -41.01
C ALA A 237 -2.55 51.44 -40.64
N ASP A 238 -3.42 51.65 -39.65
CA ASP A 238 -3.87 52.95 -39.15
C ASP A 238 -3.08 53.42 -37.90
N GLN A 239 -1.97 52.73 -37.57
CA GLN A 239 -1.11 52.95 -36.40
C GLN A 239 -1.75 52.68 -35.03
N HIS A 240 -2.80 51.87 -34.95
CA HIS A 240 -3.30 51.39 -33.67
C HIS A 240 -2.52 50.16 -33.21
N VAL A 241 -2.11 50.17 -31.94
CA VAL A 241 -1.50 49.01 -31.28
C VAL A 241 -2.60 48.11 -30.77
N GLN A 242 -2.60 46.86 -31.24
CA GLN A 242 -3.55 45.83 -30.84
C GLN A 242 -2.80 44.68 -30.17
N THR A 243 -3.20 44.33 -28.94
CA THR A 243 -2.75 43.09 -28.29
C THR A 243 -3.43 41.89 -28.96
N ILE A 244 -2.63 41.03 -29.56
CA ILE A 244 -3.06 39.78 -30.23
C ILE A 244 -3.17 38.65 -29.22
N GLU A 245 -2.25 38.57 -28.28
CA GLU A 245 -2.25 37.54 -27.24
C GLU A 245 -1.67 38.11 -25.94
N SER A 246 -2.22 37.68 -24.82
CA SER A 246 -1.73 38.01 -23.48
C SER A 246 -1.70 36.74 -22.65
N VAL A 247 -0.51 36.31 -22.23
CA VAL A 247 -0.31 35.16 -21.36
C VAL A 247 0.18 35.65 -20.00
N SER A 248 -0.52 35.24 -18.94
CA SER A 248 -0.12 35.52 -17.56
C SER A 248 0.34 34.22 -16.88
N GLN A 249 1.47 34.27 -16.20
CA GLN A 249 1.98 33.17 -15.37
C GLN A 249 2.59 33.69 -14.06
N ARG A 250 2.53 32.87 -13.02
CA ARG A 250 3.13 33.17 -11.72
C ARG A 250 4.63 32.85 -11.77
N ILE A 251 5.44 33.74 -11.21
CA ILE A 251 6.87 33.55 -11.02
C ILE A 251 7.26 33.88 -9.57
N GLY A 252 8.37 33.34 -9.09
CA GLY A 252 8.88 33.60 -7.75
C GLY A 252 10.39 33.83 -7.77
N PHE A 253 10.86 34.72 -6.90
CA PHE A 253 12.28 35.00 -6.74
C PHE A 253 12.83 34.12 -5.63
N ARG A 254 13.68 33.16 -5.95
CA ARG A 254 14.33 32.31 -4.95
C ARG A 254 15.72 31.90 -5.42
N ASP A 255 16.55 31.54 -4.47
CA ASP A 255 17.84 30.90 -4.70
C ASP A 255 17.81 29.49 -4.09
N VAL A 256 18.19 28.48 -4.88
CA VAL A 256 18.21 27.08 -4.45
C VAL A 256 19.63 26.57 -4.64
N GLN A 257 20.20 26.03 -3.57
CA GLN A 257 21.50 25.37 -3.62
C GLN A 257 21.36 23.94 -3.11
N LEU A 258 21.83 23.00 -3.94
CA LEU A 258 21.96 21.58 -3.63
C LEU A 258 23.45 21.29 -3.45
N ASP A 259 23.89 21.07 -2.22
CA ASP A 259 25.32 20.89 -1.90
C ASP A 259 25.60 19.46 -1.41
N PRO A 260 26.63 18.78 -1.93
CA PRO A 260 26.94 17.39 -1.55
C PRO A 260 27.44 17.25 -0.10
N ASN A 261 27.84 18.32 0.58
CA ASN A 261 28.32 18.29 1.96
C ASN A 261 27.41 19.06 2.93
N GLU A 262 26.79 20.13 2.46
CA GLU A 262 25.93 20.99 3.27
C GLU A 262 24.44 20.71 3.11
N GLY A 263 24.04 19.87 2.15
CA GLY A 263 22.65 19.51 1.92
C GLY A 263 21.87 20.61 1.20
N PHE A 264 20.62 20.83 1.61
CA PHE A 264 19.70 21.74 0.92
C PHE A 264 19.68 23.15 1.54
N HIS A 265 19.78 24.17 0.70
CA HIS A 265 19.61 25.56 1.09
C HIS A 265 18.56 26.24 0.20
N LEU A 266 17.66 27.00 0.83
CA LEU A 266 16.69 27.87 0.19
C LEU A 266 16.93 29.31 0.65
N ASN A 267 17.23 30.22 -0.27
CA ASN A 267 17.56 31.62 0.00
C ASN A 267 18.68 31.78 1.06
N GLY A 268 19.68 30.89 1.01
CA GLY A 268 20.80 30.85 1.96
C GLY A 268 20.49 30.18 3.32
N VAL A 269 19.24 29.81 3.59
CA VAL A 269 18.85 29.09 4.82
C VAL A 269 18.97 27.59 4.60
N LYS A 270 19.80 26.94 5.42
CA LYS A 270 19.93 25.47 5.45
C LYS A 270 18.66 24.85 6.04
N MET A 271 18.09 23.87 5.35
CA MET A 271 16.93 23.11 5.82
C MET A 271 16.91 21.72 5.20
N LYS A 272 16.02 20.85 5.70
CA LYS A 272 15.73 19.56 5.07
C LYS A 272 14.46 19.65 4.24
N MET A 273 14.42 18.94 3.12
CA MET A 273 13.18 18.58 2.47
C MET A 273 12.48 17.52 3.32
N ASN A 274 11.51 17.96 4.12
CA ASN A 274 10.60 17.11 4.87
C ASN A 274 9.46 16.74 3.92
N GLY A 275 9.71 15.71 3.11
CA GLY A 275 8.92 15.41 1.94
C GLY A 275 8.00 14.21 2.08
N VAL A 276 7.01 14.13 1.22
CA VAL A 276 6.16 12.95 1.00
C VAL A 276 6.04 12.62 -0.48
N CYS A 277 5.92 11.34 -0.82
CA CYS A 277 5.49 10.87 -2.13
C CYS A 277 3.96 10.91 -2.20
N GLU A 278 3.43 11.40 -3.33
CA GLU A 278 1.99 11.52 -3.55
C GLU A 278 1.58 10.96 -4.91
N HIS A 279 0.66 9.97 -4.89
CA HIS A 279 -0.10 9.54 -6.06
C HIS A 279 -1.23 10.53 -6.42
N HIS A 280 -1.77 10.43 -7.63
CA HIS A 280 -2.68 11.43 -8.22
C HIS A 280 -4.16 11.27 -7.87
N ASP A 281 -4.61 10.09 -7.43
CA ASP A 281 -6.01 9.89 -7.07
C ASP A 281 -6.40 10.75 -5.86
N LEU A 282 -7.68 11.12 -5.77
CA LEU A 282 -8.24 11.94 -4.70
C LEU A 282 -9.26 11.14 -3.87
N GLY A 283 -8.92 9.89 -3.53
CA GLY A 283 -9.74 9.01 -2.71
C GLY A 283 -11.10 8.71 -3.36
N ALA A 284 -12.20 9.06 -2.69
CA ALA A 284 -13.56 8.84 -3.20
C ALA A 284 -13.87 9.52 -4.56
N LEU A 285 -13.06 10.50 -4.99
CA LEU A 285 -13.17 11.14 -6.29
C LEU A 285 -12.50 10.33 -7.42
N GLY A 286 -11.64 9.37 -7.08
CA GLY A 286 -10.82 8.63 -8.04
C GLY A 286 -9.78 9.54 -8.68
N ALA A 287 -9.47 9.30 -9.95
CA ALA A 287 -8.52 10.13 -10.68
C ALA A 287 -9.11 11.48 -11.16
N ALA A 288 -10.43 11.68 -11.07
CA ALA A 288 -11.06 12.93 -11.53
C ALA A 288 -10.53 14.14 -10.74
N PHE A 289 -9.69 14.94 -11.39
CA PHE A 289 -8.91 15.97 -10.72
C PHE A 289 -9.79 17.08 -10.16
N ASN A 290 -9.56 17.47 -8.90
CA ASN A 290 -10.25 18.57 -8.25
C ASN A 290 -9.28 19.40 -7.38
N LEU A 291 -9.18 20.70 -7.68
CA LEU A 291 -8.26 21.61 -7.01
C LEU A 291 -8.60 21.84 -5.52
N THR A 292 -9.89 21.86 -5.15
CA THR A 292 -10.30 22.03 -3.75
C THR A 292 -9.90 20.83 -2.90
N ALA A 293 -10.06 19.61 -3.42
CA ALA A 293 -9.60 18.39 -2.76
C ALA A 293 -8.07 18.37 -2.61
N LEU A 294 -7.33 18.74 -3.66
CA LEU A 294 -5.86 18.82 -3.59
C LEU A 294 -5.39 19.87 -2.58
N ARG A 295 -6.04 21.04 -2.54
CA ARG A 295 -5.76 22.10 -1.55
C ARG A 295 -5.97 21.62 -0.12
N ARG A 296 -7.03 20.85 0.15
CA ARG A 296 -7.23 20.20 1.45
C ARG A 296 -6.05 19.29 1.80
N ARG A 297 -5.60 18.46 0.86
CA ARG A 297 -4.44 17.57 1.07
C ARG A 297 -3.16 18.33 1.39
N PHE A 298 -2.84 19.36 0.61
CA PHE A 298 -1.64 20.17 0.83
C PHE A 298 -1.67 20.87 2.20
N ASN A 299 -2.82 21.40 2.63
CA ASN A 299 -2.95 22.01 3.95
C ASN A 299 -2.70 21.00 5.07
N LEU A 300 -3.28 19.80 4.99
CA LEU A 300 -3.06 18.73 5.98
C LEU A 300 -1.58 18.31 6.05
N LEU A 301 -0.89 18.26 4.90
CA LEU A 301 0.56 17.98 4.86
C LEU A 301 1.37 19.13 5.50
N ARG A 302 1.02 20.40 5.23
CA ARG A 302 1.66 21.55 5.90
C ARG A 302 1.49 21.49 7.41
N GLU A 303 0.31 21.15 7.88
CA GLU A 303 0.02 20.98 9.30
C GLU A 303 0.90 19.87 9.91
N MET A 304 1.27 18.84 9.13
CA MET A 304 2.22 17.79 9.52
C MET A 304 3.68 18.28 9.56
N GLY A 305 4.00 19.46 9.02
CA GLY A 305 5.36 19.96 8.86
C GLY A 305 6.02 19.59 7.52
N VAL A 306 5.25 19.10 6.54
CA VAL A 306 5.75 18.85 5.17
C VAL A 306 6.05 20.17 4.48
N ASN A 307 7.20 20.22 3.81
CA ASN A 307 7.62 21.35 2.98
C ASN A 307 7.99 20.94 1.54
N ALA A 308 7.95 19.65 1.22
CA ALA A 308 8.28 19.13 -0.10
C ALA A 308 7.36 17.98 -0.53
N ILE A 309 7.13 17.83 -1.83
CA ILE A 309 6.34 16.72 -2.39
C ILE A 309 7.06 16.13 -3.61
N ARG A 310 7.10 14.80 -3.70
CA ARG A 310 7.51 14.05 -4.88
C ARG A 310 6.27 13.51 -5.60
N THR A 311 6.15 13.77 -6.89
CA THR A 311 4.96 13.38 -7.69
C THR A 311 5.07 11.94 -8.19
N ALA A 312 5.03 11.00 -7.25
CA ALA A 312 5.23 9.58 -7.48
C ALA A 312 4.10 8.96 -8.34
N HIS A 313 4.35 8.36 -9.51
CA HIS A 313 5.59 8.37 -10.29
C HIS A 313 5.30 8.86 -11.71
N ASN A 314 4.71 10.05 -11.79
CA ASN A 314 4.19 10.58 -13.04
C ASN A 314 4.04 12.10 -13.02
N MET A 315 3.92 12.65 -14.23
CA MET A 315 3.77 14.08 -14.44
C MET A 315 2.50 14.60 -13.73
N PRO A 316 2.61 15.62 -12.86
CA PRO A 316 1.47 16.11 -12.09
C PRO A 316 0.48 16.88 -12.97
N ALA A 317 -0.68 17.22 -12.42
CA ALA A 317 -1.58 18.19 -13.07
C ALA A 317 -0.93 19.58 -13.06
N LYS A 318 -1.29 20.44 -14.00
CA LYS A 318 -0.78 21.83 -14.04
C LYS A 318 -1.15 22.57 -12.74
N GLU A 319 -2.39 22.42 -12.31
CA GLU A 319 -2.93 23.07 -11.12
C GLU A 319 -2.28 22.55 -9.82
N PHE A 320 -1.65 21.36 -9.84
CA PHE A 320 -0.86 20.87 -8.71
C PHE A 320 0.40 21.73 -8.52
N MET A 321 1.10 22.05 -9.60
CA MET A 321 2.28 22.90 -9.57
C MET A 321 1.92 24.35 -9.20
N GLU A 322 0.83 24.89 -9.77
CA GLU A 322 0.32 26.22 -9.42
C GLU A 322 -0.07 26.33 -7.93
N LEU A 323 -0.62 25.26 -7.36
CA LEU A 323 -0.96 25.19 -5.94
C LEU A 323 0.30 25.04 -5.06
N ALA A 324 1.29 24.28 -5.51
CA ALA A 324 2.56 24.15 -4.81
C ALA A 324 3.29 25.49 -4.71
N ASP A 325 3.30 26.27 -5.80
CA ASP A 325 3.81 27.64 -5.79
C ASP A 325 3.08 28.52 -4.78
N GLU A 326 1.75 28.41 -4.72
CA GLU A 326 0.89 29.24 -3.87
C GLU A 326 1.02 28.92 -2.39
N LEU A 327 1.20 27.64 -2.05
CA LEU A 327 1.26 27.16 -0.67
C LEU A 327 2.68 27.00 -0.13
N GLY A 328 3.71 27.27 -0.93
CA GLY A 328 5.11 27.16 -0.50
C GLY A 328 5.58 25.71 -0.38
N MET A 329 5.21 24.85 -1.34
CA MET A 329 5.68 23.46 -1.40
C MET A 329 6.82 23.31 -2.41
N LEU A 330 7.93 22.71 -2.00
CA LEU A 330 9.01 22.32 -2.91
C LEU A 330 8.63 21.06 -3.68
N ILE A 331 8.90 20.99 -4.98
CA ILE A 331 8.48 19.85 -5.80
C ILE A 331 9.66 19.09 -6.42
N VAL A 332 9.67 17.78 -6.23
CA VAL A 332 10.37 16.82 -7.09
C VAL A 332 9.35 16.29 -8.08
N SER A 333 9.36 16.83 -9.30
CA SER A 333 8.45 16.38 -10.36
C SER A 333 9.05 15.14 -11.01
N GLU A 334 8.24 14.12 -11.31
CA GLU A 334 8.73 12.84 -11.83
C GLU A 334 8.03 12.44 -13.13
N ALA A 335 8.80 11.88 -14.07
CA ALA A 335 8.27 11.50 -15.38
C ALA A 335 7.83 10.05 -15.51
N PHE A 336 8.64 9.08 -15.04
CA PHE A 336 8.48 7.69 -15.46
C PHE A 336 8.63 6.68 -14.32
N ASP A 337 7.78 5.66 -14.33
CA ASP A 337 7.91 4.45 -13.49
C ASP A 337 8.58 3.29 -14.22
N MET A 338 8.75 3.38 -15.55
CA MET A 338 9.42 2.39 -16.38
C MET A 338 10.05 3.07 -17.62
N TRP A 339 11.13 2.48 -18.14
CA TRP A 339 11.75 2.89 -19.40
C TRP A 339 11.48 1.86 -20.49
N GLU A 340 12.51 1.19 -21.04
CA GLU A 340 12.35 0.21 -22.11
C GLU A 340 11.87 -1.15 -21.57
N ARG A 341 12.12 -1.46 -20.30
CA ARG A 341 11.64 -2.68 -19.64
C ARG A 341 10.39 -2.43 -18.81
N SER A 342 9.36 -3.22 -19.08
CA SER A 342 8.05 -3.13 -18.40
C SER A 342 8.13 -3.60 -16.95
N LYS A 343 7.38 -2.93 -16.06
CA LYS A 343 7.00 -3.44 -14.73
C LYS A 343 5.69 -4.24 -14.78
N THR A 344 4.78 -3.90 -15.70
CA THR A 344 3.55 -4.65 -15.96
C THR A 344 3.31 -4.85 -17.47
N PRO A 345 2.64 -5.92 -17.90
CA PRO A 345 2.40 -6.26 -19.31
C PRO A 345 1.93 -5.12 -20.24
N TYR A 346 1.12 -4.18 -19.76
CA TYR A 346 0.50 -3.13 -20.59
C TYR A 346 0.86 -1.70 -20.17
N ASP A 347 1.93 -1.51 -19.39
CA ASP A 347 2.41 -0.18 -18.99
C ASP A 347 2.99 0.63 -20.16
N TYR A 348 3.66 1.74 -19.83
CA TYR A 348 4.21 2.68 -20.79
C TYR A 348 5.47 2.18 -21.52
N ALA A 349 6.13 1.12 -21.06
CA ALA A 349 7.38 0.64 -21.68
C ALA A 349 7.24 0.30 -23.17
N ARG A 350 6.06 -0.16 -23.58
CA ARG A 350 5.73 -0.45 -24.99
C ARG A 350 5.65 0.79 -25.90
N PHE A 351 5.56 1.99 -25.32
CA PHE A 351 5.52 3.27 -26.04
C PHE A 351 6.78 4.10 -25.81
N PHE A 352 7.50 3.87 -24.72
CA PHE A 352 8.66 4.65 -24.30
C PHE A 352 9.68 4.93 -25.42
N PRO A 353 10.14 3.94 -26.23
CA PRO A 353 11.16 4.20 -27.25
C PRO A 353 10.76 5.23 -28.32
N GLU A 354 9.46 5.36 -28.59
CA GLU A 354 8.93 6.28 -29.60
C GLU A 354 8.43 7.60 -28.99
N TRP A 355 7.94 7.59 -27.75
CA TRP A 355 7.19 8.69 -27.16
C TRP A 355 7.94 9.47 -26.07
N ALA A 356 9.01 8.92 -25.49
CA ALA A 356 9.69 9.53 -24.34
C ALA A 356 10.15 10.98 -24.59
N HIS A 357 10.70 11.30 -25.77
CA HIS A 357 11.10 12.67 -26.12
C HIS A 357 9.91 13.63 -26.12
N THR A 358 8.81 13.23 -26.74
CA THR A 358 7.57 14.01 -26.83
C THR A 358 6.96 14.25 -25.44
N ASP A 359 6.96 13.23 -24.58
CA ASP A 359 6.44 13.33 -23.22
C ASP A 359 7.34 14.20 -22.32
N VAL A 360 8.67 14.07 -22.42
CA VAL A 360 9.61 14.95 -21.71
C VAL A 360 9.49 16.39 -22.19
N LYS A 361 9.30 16.63 -23.50
CA LYS A 361 9.03 17.96 -24.05
C LYS A 361 7.79 18.60 -23.44
N SER A 362 6.69 17.85 -23.40
CA SER A 362 5.41 18.32 -22.83
C SER A 362 5.60 18.68 -21.34
N TRP A 363 6.18 17.77 -20.57
CA TRP A 363 6.40 17.92 -19.14
C TRP A 363 7.29 19.11 -18.79
N VAL A 364 8.50 19.14 -19.33
CA VAL A 364 9.51 20.14 -18.93
C VAL A 364 9.09 21.52 -19.40
N LYS A 365 8.59 21.67 -20.64
CA LYS A 365 8.17 22.99 -21.12
C LYS A 365 7.02 23.57 -20.30
N ARG A 366 6.05 22.74 -19.93
CA ARG A 366 4.90 23.13 -19.10
C ARG A 366 5.35 23.60 -17.72
N ASP A 367 6.26 22.87 -17.07
CA ASP A 367 6.50 23.05 -15.64
C ASP A 367 7.77 23.85 -15.27
N ARG A 368 8.71 24.09 -16.22
CA ARG A 368 10.03 24.71 -15.96
C ARG A 368 10.04 26.12 -15.37
N ASN A 369 8.90 26.81 -15.32
CA ASN A 369 8.81 28.18 -14.78
C ASN A 369 8.36 28.21 -13.32
N HIS A 370 7.94 27.08 -12.74
CA HIS A 370 7.38 27.06 -11.39
C HIS A 370 8.43 27.32 -10.30
N PRO A 371 8.25 28.34 -9.43
CA PRO A 371 9.11 28.58 -8.28
C PRO A 371 8.99 27.53 -7.17
N SER A 372 8.14 26.51 -7.31
CA SER A 372 8.13 25.33 -6.44
C SER A 372 9.11 24.23 -6.89
N LEU A 373 9.35 24.10 -8.19
CA LEU A 373 10.09 22.98 -8.79
C LEU A 373 11.57 22.96 -8.40
N VAL A 374 12.05 21.93 -7.70
CA VAL A 374 13.47 21.79 -7.32
C VAL A 374 14.20 20.79 -8.20
N MET A 375 13.53 19.68 -8.56
CA MET A 375 14.14 18.59 -9.32
C MET A 375 13.19 17.98 -10.35
N TRP A 376 13.80 17.49 -11.44
CA TRP A 376 13.23 16.62 -12.45
C TRP A 376 13.71 15.18 -12.21
N SER A 377 12.83 14.30 -11.76
CA SER A 377 13.11 12.87 -11.64
C SER A 377 12.81 12.15 -12.96
N ILE A 378 13.84 11.59 -13.59
CA ILE A 378 13.72 10.89 -14.88
C ILE A 378 13.26 9.44 -14.74
N GLY A 379 13.11 8.93 -13.51
CA GLY A 379 12.73 7.54 -13.29
C GLY A 379 12.61 7.16 -11.82
N ASN A 380 11.72 6.20 -11.53
CA ASN A 380 11.60 5.54 -10.24
C ASN A 380 11.84 4.03 -10.35
N GLU A 381 12.75 3.48 -9.55
CA GLU A 381 13.02 2.03 -9.44
C GLU A 381 13.14 1.35 -10.81
N ILE A 382 13.91 1.99 -11.69
CA ILE A 382 14.00 1.58 -13.08
C ILE A 382 14.89 0.36 -13.21
N TYR A 383 14.31 -0.77 -13.63
CA TYR A 383 15.03 -2.04 -13.77
C TYR A 383 16.23 -1.94 -14.73
N ASP A 384 16.10 -1.18 -15.83
CA ASP A 384 17.16 -0.94 -16.81
C ASP A 384 18.47 -0.44 -16.17
N THR A 385 18.39 0.38 -15.11
CA THR A 385 19.57 0.98 -14.45
C THR A 385 20.46 -0.06 -13.77
N HIS A 386 19.87 -1.17 -13.35
CA HIS A 386 20.59 -2.27 -12.70
C HIS A 386 21.01 -3.34 -13.71
N ALA A 387 20.21 -3.56 -14.75
CA ALA A 387 20.33 -4.70 -15.65
C ALA A 387 21.67 -4.75 -16.41
N ASP A 388 22.00 -3.70 -17.17
CA ASP A 388 23.16 -3.69 -18.06
C ASP A 388 23.53 -2.26 -18.53
N GLU A 389 24.54 -2.13 -19.41
CA GLU A 389 25.07 -0.84 -19.91
C GLU A 389 24.02 0.04 -20.64
N ARG A 390 22.91 -0.56 -21.12
CA ARG A 390 21.82 0.18 -21.76
C ARG A 390 21.16 1.15 -20.78
N GLY A 391 21.12 0.82 -19.49
CA GLY A 391 20.57 1.69 -18.45
C GLY A 391 21.28 3.04 -18.40
N GLN A 392 22.60 3.07 -18.52
CA GLN A 392 23.41 4.29 -18.52
C GLN A 392 23.22 5.09 -19.81
N GLU A 393 23.00 4.43 -20.95
CA GLU A 393 22.67 5.11 -22.22
C GLU A 393 21.33 5.83 -22.14
N VAL A 394 20.29 5.15 -21.66
CA VAL A 394 18.95 5.73 -21.50
C VAL A 394 18.97 6.83 -20.43
N THR A 395 19.75 6.68 -19.36
CA THR A 395 19.96 7.74 -18.36
C THR A 395 20.50 9.02 -19.01
N ARG A 396 21.56 8.93 -19.83
CA ARG A 396 22.11 10.09 -20.55
C ARG A 396 21.10 10.69 -21.53
N MET A 397 20.41 9.85 -22.28
CA MET A 397 19.38 10.27 -23.24
C MET A 397 18.29 11.10 -22.56
N LEU A 398 17.75 10.64 -21.43
CA LEU A 398 16.71 11.38 -20.69
C LEU A 398 17.24 12.68 -20.08
N MET A 399 18.48 12.68 -19.57
CA MET A 399 19.11 13.93 -19.14
C MET A 399 19.25 14.93 -20.29
N GLU A 400 19.68 14.47 -21.46
CA GLU A 400 19.78 15.30 -22.67
C GLU A 400 18.41 15.85 -23.07
N TYR A 401 17.34 15.06 -23.00
CA TYR A 401 15.98 15.54 -23.28
C TYR A 401 15.52 16.60 -22.29
N VAL A 402 15.78 16.42 -20.99
CA VAL A 402 15.45 17.45 -19.99
C VAL A 402 16.26 18.73 -20.25
N LEU A 403 17.55 18.62 -20.52
CA LEU A 403 18.43 19.76 -20.82
C LEU A 403 18.10 20.46 -22.14
N GLU A 404 17.52 19.75 -23.11
CA GLU A 404 17.00 20.34 -24.34
C GLU A 404 15.86 21.33 -24.04
N PHE A 405 15.00 21.00 -23.07
CA PHE A 405 13.81 21.79 -22.74
C PHE A 405 13.93 22.67 -21.48
N ASP A 406 14.94 22.48 -20.63
CA ASP A 406 15.34 23.35 -19.52
C ASP A 406 16.83 23.74 -19.59
N PRO A 407 17.30 24.38 -20.69
CA PRO A 407 18.72 24.61 -20.93
C PRO A 407 19.38 25.63 -19.99
N LYS A 408 18.60 26.44 -19.25
CA LYS A 408 19.12 27.37 -18.21
C LYS A 408 19.23 26.70 -16.84
N GLY A 409 18.76 25.45 -16.72
CA GLY A 409 18.84 24.61 -15.52
C GLY A 409 18.06 25.20 -14.35
N ASN A 410 16.75 25.38 -14.51
CA ASN A 410 15.89 25.90 -13.45
C ASN A 410 15.67 24.87 -12.32
N ALA A 411 15.87 23.57 -12.61
CA ALA A 411 15.82 22.49 -11.64
C ALA A 411 16.92 21.44 -11.89
N GLY A 412 17.31 20.71 -10.83
CA GLY A 412 18.28 19.62 -10.91
C GLY A 412 17.69 18.35 -11.52
N ILE A 413 18.49 17.51 -12.18
CA ILE A 413 18.01 16.24 -12.75
C ILE A 413 18.39 15.10 -11.81
N THR A 414 17.44 14.27 -11.41
CA THR A 414 17.61 13.19 -10.44
C THR A 414 16.96 11.88 -10.90
N ILE A 415 17.15 10.81 -10.14
CA ILE A 415 16.50 9.51 -10.30
C ILE A 415 16.30 8.89 -8.90
N GLY A 416 15.16 8.24 -8.67
CA GLY A 416 14.90 7.47 -7.45
C GLY A 416 15.21 5.99 -7.66
N SER A 417 16.13 5.42 -6.87
CA SER A 417 16.59 4.05 -7.08
C SER A 417 16.62 3.21 -5.80
N ASN A 418 15.93 2.08 -5.82
CA ASN A 418 16.09 0.98 -4.86
C ASN A 418 17.27 0.06 -5.23
N TYR A 419 17.93 0.32 -6.37
CA TYR A 419 19.07 -0.45 -6.86
C TYR A 419 20.44 0.14 -6.50
N MET A 420 20.50 1.12 -5.60
CA MET A 420 21.76 1.70 -5.13
C MET A 420 22.80 0.71 -4.56
N PRO A 421 22.44 -0.50 -4.05
CA PRO A 421 23.43 -1.52 -3.71
C PRO A 421 24.27 -2.05 -4.89
N TRP A 422 23.82 -1.90 -6.14
CA TRP A 422 24.46 -2.51 -7.31
C TRP A 422 25.28 -1.50 -8.13
N GLU A 423 26.42 -1.96 -8.65
CA GLU A 423 27.40 -1.16 -9.39
C GLU A 423 26.80 -0.44 -10.62
N ASN A 424 25.93 -1.10 -11.39
CA ASN A 424 25.35 -0.49 -12.59
C ASN A 424 24.42 0.69 -12.27
N ALA A 425 23.64 0.58 -11.20
CA ALA A 425 22.78 1.67 -10.74
C ALA A 425 23.63 2.81 -10.17
N GLN A 426 24.71 2.50 -9.45
CA GLN A 426 25.70 3.50 -9.01
C GLN A 426 26.34 4.23 -10.20
N LYS A 427 26.63 3.55 -11.31
CA LYS A 427 27.09 4.22 -12.55
C LYS A 427 26.04 5.16 -13.14
N CYS A 428 24.75 4.83 -13.03
CA CYS A 428 23.67 5.74 -13.44
C CYS A 428 23.58 6.95 -12.49
N ALA A 429 23.69 6.72 -11.18
CA ALA A 429 23.78 7.77 -10.17
C ALA A 429 24.99 8.70 -10.41
N ASP A 430 26.13 8.14 -10.83
CA ASP A 430 27.33 8.92 -11.18
C ASP A 430 27.15 9.79 -12.43
N ILE A 431 26.23 9.43 -13.32
CA ILE A 431 25.89 10.23 -14.50
C ILE A 431 25.02 11.43 -14.09
N VAL A 432 24.01 11.22 -13.24
CA VAL A 432 23.09 12.29 -12.79
C VAL A 432 23.67 13.16 -11.68
N LYS A 433 24.59 12.63 -10.86
CA LYS A 433 25.18 13.19 -9.63
C LYS A 433 24.20 13.52 -8.49
N LEU A 434 22.95 13.81 -8.79
CA LEU A 434 21.87 14.01 -7.82
C LEU A 434 21.15 12.67 -7.58
N ALA A 435 21.67 11.88 -6.65
CA ALA A 435 21.30 10.48 -6.43
C ALA A 435 20.16 10.36 -5.39
N GLY A 436 18.99 9.91 -5.85
CA GLY A 436 17.85 9.58 -5.00
C GLY A 436 17.87 8.11 -4.57
N TYR A 437 17.76 7.89 -3.26
CA TYR A 437 17.77 6.56 -2.66
C TYR A 437 16.37 6.16 -2.22
N ASN A 438 15.89 5.01 -2.69
CA ASN A 438 14.70 4.36 -2.15
C ASN A 438 15.11 3.31 -1.11
N TYR A 439 14.67 3.46 0.14
CA TYR A 439 14.85 2.48 1.23
C TYR A 439 16.30 2.02 1.48
N ALA A 440 17.25 2.92 1.26
CA ALA A 440 18.68 2.62 1.18
C ALA A 440 19.52 3.56 2.08
N GLU A 441 18.92 4.07 3.15
CA GLU A 441 19.53 4.98 4.14
C GLU A 441 20.80 4.39 4.74
N LYS A 442 20.88 3.06 4.86
CA LYS A 442 22.07 2.33 5.34
C LYS A 442 23.32 2.53 4.48
N TYR A 443 23.19 3.01 3.24
CA TYR A 443 24.31 3.23 2.32
C TYR A 443 24.76 4.70 2.23
N TYR A 444 24.04 5.65 2.84
CA TYR A 444 24.31 7.08 2.65
C TYR A 444 25.74 7.43 3.03
N ASP A 445 26.17 7.05 4.24
CA ASP A 445 27.48 7.40 4.77
C ASP A 445 28.61 6.80 3.92
N LYS A 446 28.45 5.54 3.51
CA LYS A 446 29.42 4.84 2.66
C LYS A 446 29.55 5.50 1.29
N HIS A 447 28.43 5.72 0.60
CA HIS A 447 28.47 6.29 -0.75
C HIS A 447 28.82 7.78 -0.75
N HIS A 448 28.53 8.53 0.33
CA HIS A 448 29.02 9.90 0.49
C HIS A 448 30.55 9.94 0.58
N GLU A 449 31.17 9.01 1.32
CA GLU A 449 32.63 8.89 1.40
C GLU A 449 33.26 8.45 0.05
N GLU A 450 32.65 7.47 -0.63
CA GLU A 450 33.14 6.94 -1.90
C GLU A 450 32.92 7.91 -3.08
N HIS A 451 31.85 8.71 -3.03
CA HIS A 451 31.41 9.65 -4.06
C HIS A 451 31.12 11.04 -3.48
N PRO A 452 32.15 11.80 -3.06
CA PRO A 452 31.99 13.08 -2.37
C PRO A 452 31.40 14.20 -3.24
N ASP A 453 31.27 13.97 -4.55
CA ASP A 453 30.61 14.87 -5.50
C ASP A 453 29.12 14.53 -5.73
N TRP A 454 28.62 13.43 -5.16
CA TRP A 454 27.21 13.09 -5.24
C TRP A 454 26.37 13.90 -4.24
N ILE A 455 25.23 14.38 -4.71
CA ILE A 455 24.22 15.01 -3.87
C ILE A 455 23.19 13.92 -3.53
N ILE A 456 23.07 13.59 -2.24
CA ILE A 456 22.30 12.45 -1.75
C ILE A 456 20.99 12.94 -1.11
N TYR A 457 19.91 12.20 -1.32
CA TYR A 457 18.65 12.35 -0.58
C TYR A 457 17.83 11.06 -0.61
N GLY A 458 16.88 10.94 0.31
CA GLY A 458 15.91 9.85 0.31
C GLY A 458 14.77 10.15 -0.65
N SER A 459 14.82 9.63 -1.88
CA SER A 459 13.73 9.78 -2.85
C SER A 459 12.48 8.98 -2.47
N GLU A 460 12.63 7.94 -1.65
CA GLU A 460 11.53 7.17 -1.09
C GLU A 460 11.97 6.48 0.22
N THR A 461 11.24 6.69 1.31
CA THR A 461 11.62 6.28 2.66
C THR A 461 10.40 5.81 3.45
N SER A 462 10.62 5.24 4.64
CA SER A 462 9.55 4.69 5.50
C SER A 462 8.90 3.40 4.97
N SER A 463 7.80 3.47 4.21
CA SER A 463 7.00 2.29 3.83
C SER A 463 6.61 1.39 5.03
N VAL A 464 6.36 2.02 6.18
CA VAL A 464 5.70 1.41 7.34
C VAL A 464 4.20 1.44 7.09
N VAL A 465 3.54 0.28 7.22
CA VAL A 465 2.11 0.13 6.91
C VAL A 465 1.27 0.25 8.17
N GLN A 466 0.05 0.79 8.06
CA GLN A 466 -0.81 1.09 9.19
C GLN A 466 -2.25 1.38 8.75
N SER A 467 -3.20 1.04 9.63
CA SER A 467 -4.62 1.35 9.49
C SER A 467 -5.08 2.26 10.62
N ARG A 468 -5.90 3.25 10.30
CA ARG A 468 -6.36 4.25 11.28
C ARG A 468 -7.12 3.59 12.44
N GLY A 469 -6.64 3.81 13.66
CA GLY A 469 -7.31 3.34 14.88
C GLY A 469 -7.30 1.84 15.10
N ILE A 470 -6.41 1.10 14.40
CA ILE A 470 -6.20 -0.33 14.61
C ILE A 470 -4.89 -0.53 15.35
N TYR A 471 -4.90 -1.36 16.41
CA TYR A 471 -3.75 -1.56 17.29
C TYR A 471 -3.55 -3.05 17.55
N HIS A 472 -2.47 -3.62 17.04
CA HIS A 472 -2.10 -5.02 17.27
C HIS A 472 -1.01 -5.10 18.34
N PHE A 473 -1.37 -5.61 19.51
CA PHE A 473 -0.49 -5.71 20.68
C PHE A 473 0.24 -7.05 20.72
N PRO A 474 1.50 -7.09 21.23
CA PRO A 474 2.22 -5.99 21.84
C PRO A 474 3.09 -5.18 20.86
N PHE A 475 3.43 -3.93 21.20
CA PHE A 475 4.25 -3.05 20.35
C PHE A 475 5.62 -3.63 20.01
N GLU A 476 6.26 -4.35 20.94
CA GLU A 476 7.59 -4.94 20.70
C GLU A 476 7.58 -6.07 19.68
N GLN A 477 6.41 -6.68 19.45
CA GLN A 477 6.27 -7.73 18.45
C GLN A 477 5.97 -7.09 17.10
N SER A 478 6.79 -7.38 16.11
CA SER A 478 6.49 -6.97 14.74
C SER A 478 5.39 -7.85 14.16
N ILE A 479 4.35 -7.22 13.64
CA ILE A 479 3.15 -7.86 13.09
C ILE A 479 2.86 -7.19 11.75
N LEU A 480 3.36 -7.76 10.65
CA LEU A 480 3.12 -7.21 9.32
C LEU A 480 1.67 -7.44 8.87
N ALA A 481 1.11 -8.62 9.15
CA ALA A 481 -0.23 -9.01 8.75
C ALA A 481 -0.96 -9.80 9.84
N ASP A 482 -2.26 -9.60 9.98
CA ASP A 482 -3.16 -10.28 10.92
C ASP A 482 -4.51 -10.62 10.26
N ASP A 483 -5.39 -11.36 10.97
CA ASP A 483 -6.62 -11.95 10.41
C ASP A 483 -7.65 -10.91 9.95
N ASP A 484 -7.59 -9.68 10.48
CA ASP A 484 -8.51 -8.59 10.16
C ASP A 484 -8.19 -7.86 8.84
N GLU A 485 -7.10 -8.25 8.17
CA GLU A 485 -6.55 -7.58 6.99
C GLU A 485 -6.24 -6.09 7.23
N GLN A 486 -5.88 -5.73 8.46
CA GLN A 486 -5.44 -4.39 8.83
C GLN A 486 -3.96 -4.38 9.22
N CYS A 487 -3.39 -3.18 9.32
CA CYS A 487 -2.04 -2.96 9.82
C CYS A 487 -2.09 -2.10 11.09
N SER A 488 -1.19 -2.34 12.03
CA SER A 488 -1.21 -1.68 13.34
C SER A 488 -0.65 -0.24 13.29
N ALA A 489 -1.42 0.71 13.79
CA ALA A 489 -1.01 2.10 14.02
C ALA A 489 -0.07 2.27 15.22
N LEU A 490 0.22 1.20 15.98
CA LEU A 490 1.30 1.24 16.98
C LEU A 490 2.69 1.40 16.33
N GLY A 491 2.82 1.22 15.01
CA GLY A 491 4.09 1.35 14.28
C GLY A 491 4.93 0.07 14.26
N ASN A 492 4.34 -1.09 14.56
CA ASN A 492 4.98 -2.40 14.56
C ASN A 492 4.70 -3.24 13.28
N SER A 493 3.97 -2.70 12.31
CA SER A 493 3.74 -3.31 10.99
C SER A 493 4.76 -2.82 9.95
N THR A 494 5.95 -3.41 9.96
CA THR A 494 7.07 -2.99 9.11
C THR A 494 7.24 -3.91 7.92
N THR A 495 7.35 -3.34 6.71
CA THR A 495 7.67 -4.09 5.50
C THR A 495 9.12 -4.59 5.53
N SER A 496 9.44 -5.60 4.73
CA SER A 496 10.79 -6.22 4.70
C SER A 496 11.87 -5.37 3.99
N TRP A 497 11.48 -4.25 3.37
CA TRP A 497 12.39 -3.33 2.68
C TRP A 497 12.38 -1.93 3.31
N GLY A 498 11.26 -1.51 3.91
CA GLY A 498 11.11 -0.19 4.50
C GLY A 498 11.90 0.02 5.80
N ALA A 499 11.61 1.14 6.45
CA ALA A 499 12.15 1.51 7.73
C ALA A 499 11.65 0.57 8.85
N LYS A 500 12.49 0.40 9.88
CA LYS A 500 12.15 -0.38 11.07
C LYS A 500 11.07 0.29 11.95
N SER A 501 10.90 1.59 11.82
CA SER A 501 9.86 2.38 12.49
C SER A 501 9.85 3.79 11.90
N ALA A 502 8.79 4.57 12.19
CA ALA A 502 8.74 5.99 11.85
C ALA A 502 9.90 6.76 12.51
N GLU A 503 10.22 6.48 13.78
CA GLU A 503 11.37 7.10 14.44
C GLU A 503 12.70 6.77 13.78
N TYR A 504 12.94 5.51 13.39
CA TYR A 504 14.17 5.15 12.68
C TYR A 504 14.31 5.96 11.39
N CYS A 505 13.22 6.12 10.63
CA CYS A 505 13.18 6.92 9.41
C CYS A 505 13.55 8.40 9.66
N ILE A 506 13.02 9.00 10.73
CA ILE A 506 13.33 10.37 11.13
C ILE A 506 14.81 10.50 11.50
N LEU A 507 15.31 9.61 12.36
CA LEU A 507 16.69 9.62 12.84
C LEU A 507 17.70 9.41 11.70
N ALA A 508 17.38 8.50 10.77
CA ALA A 508 18.21 8.21 9.61
C ALA A 508 18.49 9.48 8.79
N GLU A 509 17.50 10.34 8.58
CA GLU A 509 17.71 11.58 7.82
C GLU A 509 18.24 12.74 8.68
N ARG A 510 17.72 12.90 9.91
CA ARG A 510 18.13 13.98 10.85
C ARG A 510 19.64 13.97 11.07
N ASP A 511 20.21 12.79 11.24
CA ASP A 511 21.62 12.62 11.63
C ASP A 511 22.61 12.76 10.44
N ARG A 512 22.12 13.04 9.23
CA ARG A 512 22.94 13.10 7.99
C ARG A 512 22.86 14.49 7.37
N PRO A 513 23.59 15.49 7.90
CA PRO A 513 23.44 16.89 7.50
C PRO A 513 23.80 17.19 6.03
N TYR A 514 24.51 16.28 5.35
CA TYR A 514 24.83 16.36 3.92
C TYR A 514 23.67 15.94 3.00
N SER A 515 22.70 15.16 3.50
CA SER A 515 21.52 14.76 2.73
C SER A 515 20.60 15.97 2.50
N LEU A 516 19.90 16.02 1.35
CA LEU A 516 18.94 17.10 1.09
C LEU A 516 17.65 16.97 1.92
N GLY A 517 17.31 15.77 2.38
CA GLY A 517 16.02 15.44 2.98
C GLY A 517 15.52 14.06 2.55
N GLN A 518 14.24 13.80 2.83
CA GLN A 518 13.58 12.52 2.54
C GLN A 518 12.17 12.73 2.00
N PHE A 519 11.65 11.74 1.28
CA PHE A 519 10.26 11.66 0.83
C PHE A 519 9.63 10.38 1.35
N LEU A 520 8.68 10.50 2.26
CA LEU A 520 7.99 9.34 2.85
C LEU A 520 7.09 8.66 1.82
N TRP A 521 7.09 7.33 1.80
CA TRP A 521 6.06 6.52 1.15
C TRP A 521 4.97 6.18 2.18
N THR A 522 3.82 6.86 2.23
CA THR A 522 3.37 8.05 1.45
C THR A 522 2.80 9.12 2.39
N GLY A 523 2.43 10.29 1.85
CA GLY A 523 1.67 11.29 2.62
C GLY A 523 0.23 10.83 2.86
N PHE A 524 -0.49 10.53 1.79
CA PHE A 524 -1.83 9.90 1.84
C PHE A 524 -1.80 8.45 1.35
N ASP A 525 -2.68 7.63 1.91
CA ASP A 525 -3.07 6.37 1.26
C ASP A 525 -3.66 6.68 -0.12
N TYR A 526 -3.57 5.70 -1.00
CA TYR A 526 -4.01 5.77 -2.38
C TYR A 526 -4.69 4.46 -2.74
N ILE A 527 -5.44 4.45 -3.84
CA ILE A 527 -6.14 3.25 -4.29
C ILE A 527 -5.13 2.31 -4.98
N GLY A 528 -5.25 1.01 -4.74
CA GLY A 528 -4.30 0.00 -5.21
C GLY A 528 -3.10 -0.21 -4.28
N GLU A 529 -2.16 -1.04 -4.73
CA GLU A 529 -0.95 -1.45 -3.97
C GLU A 529 -1.20 -1.76 -2.48
N PRO A 530 -2.15 -2.64 -2.16
CA PRO A 530 -2.63 -2.92 -0.80
C PRO A 530 -1.65 -3.74 0.06
N THR A 531 -0.34 -3.57 -0.12
CA THR A 531 0.68 -4.30 0.64
C THR A 531 0.43 -4.15 2.14
N PRO A 532 0.44 -5.26 2.92
CA PRO A 532 0.89 -6.61 2.56
C PRO A 532 -0.22 -7.55 2.02
N TYR A 533 -1.44 -7.06 1.87
CA TYR A 533 -2.63 -7.83 1.49
C TYR A 533 -2.96 -7.72 0.00
N HIS A 534 -4.15 -8.19 -0.36
CA HIS A 534 -4.78 -8.06 -1.68
C HIS A 534 -6.14 -7.35 -1.58
N THR A 535 -6.21 -6.33 -0.72
CA THR A 535 -7.38 -5.45 -0.53
C THR A 535 -7.40 -4.32 -1.58
N LYS A 536 -8.17 -3.24 -1.41
CA LYS A 536 -8.34 -2.23 -2.49
C LYS A 536 -7.51 -0.95 -2.36
N ASN A 537 -7.05 -0.59 -1.17
CA ASN A 537 -6.30 0.63 -0.90
C ASN A 537 -4.96 0.31 -0.22
N SER A 538 -4.00 1.22 -0.35
CA SER A 538 -2.72 1.12 0.35
C SER A 538 -2.85 1.39 1.86
N TYR A 539 -1.79 1.04 2.60
CA TYR A 539 -1.69 1.21 4.06
C TYR A 539 -0.52 2.14 4.46
N PHE A 540 0.16 2.75 3.49
CA PHE A 540 1.42 3.47 3.67
C PHE A 540 1.27 4.92 4.14
N GLY A 541 0.12 5.53 3.87
CA GLY A 541 -0.13 6.94 4.10
C GLY A 541 -0.09 7.31 5.57
N GLN A 542 0.40 8.52 5.85
CA GLN A 542 0.25 9.15 7.16
C GLN A 542 -1.19 9.63 7.38
N LEU A 543 -1.91 9.86 6.29
CA LEU A 543 -3.36 10.05 6.25
C LEU A 543 -4.01 8.94 5.42
N ASP A 544 -5.26 8.57 5.74
CA ASP A 544 -6.04 7.64 4.93
C ASP A 544 -6.64 8.30 3.67
N THR A 545 -7.25 7.50 2.79
CA THR A 545 -7.88 7.98 1.53
C THR A 545 -9.04 8.97 1.79
N ALA A 546 -9.63 8.93 2.99
CA ALA A 546 -10.69 9.82 3.44
C ALA A 546 -10.16 11.12 4.07
N THR A 547 -8.84 11.34 4.03
CA THR A 547 -8.12 12.50 4.59
C THR A 547 -8.14 12.59 6.12
N PHE A 548 -8.25 11.46 6.82
CA PHE A 548 -8.09 11.40 8.26
C PHE A 548 -6.65 11.03 8.64
N PRO A 549 -6.01 11.75 9.59
CA PRO A 549 -4.67 11.42 10.04
C PRO A 549 -4.66 10.07 10.79
N LYS A 550 -3.59 9.32 10.59
CA LYS A 550 -3.21 8.13 11.39
C LYS A 550 -2.20 8.54 12.47
N ASP A 551 -1.89 7.65 13.41
CA ASP A 551 -1.04 8.02 14.56
C ASP A 551 0.39 8.44 14.15
N SER A 552 0.94 7.89 13.07
CA SER A 552 2.26 8.28 12.56
C SER A 552 2.32 9.73 12.05
N TYR A 553 1.21 10.31 11.58
CA TYR A 553 1.12 11.71 11.18
C TYR A 553 1.67 12.60 12.30
N TYR A 554 1.26 12.32 13.52
CA TYR A 554 1.63 13.09 14.70
C TYR A 554 3.08 12.83 15.13
N ILE A 555 3.65 11.65 14.83
CA ILE A 555 5.08 11.36 15.05
C ILE A 555 5.94 12.25 14.12
N TYR A 556 5.58 12.36 12.83
CA TYR A 556 6.29 13.24 11.91
C TYR A 556 6.03 14.72 12.23
N GLN A 557 4.81 15.10 12.62
CA GLN A 557 4.50 16.46 13.10
C GLN A 557 5.37 16.85 14.30
N ALA A 558 5.54 15.95 15.27
CA ALA A 558 6.41 16.18 16.42
C ALA A 558 7.88 16.42 16.02
N ALA A 559 8.36 15.76 14.96
CA ALA A 559 9.74 15.88 14.50
C ALA A 559 9.98 17.08 13.55
N TRP A 560 8.95 17.54 12.84
CA TRP A 560 9.08 18.53 11.77
C TRP A 560 8.52 19.92 12.12
N THR A 561 7.92 20.06 13.30
CA THR A 561 7.41 21.35 13.79
C THR A 561 8.11 21.80 15.06
N ASP A 562 8.15 23.10 15.31
CA ASP A 562 8.74 23.69 16.52
C ASP A 562 7.65 23.90 17.59
N TYR A 563 7.86 23.39 18.79
CA TYR A 563 6.92 23.57 19.91
C TYR A 563 6.74 25.03 20.32
N LYS A 564 7.67 25.92 19.97
CA LYS A 564 7.58 27.37 20.27
C LYS A 564 6.55 28.08 19.40
N THR A 565 6.27 27.56 18.21
CA THR A 565 5.30 28.13 17.27
C THR A 565 4.02 27.29 17.19
N SER A 566 4.16 25.97 17.29
CA SER A 566 3.07 25.00 17.15
C SER A 566 3.21 23.86 18.18
N PRO A 567 3.03 24.13 19.50
CA PRO A 567 3.14 23.10 20.52
C PRO A 567 2.09 21.99 20.33
N MET A 568 2.52 20.74 20.38
CA MET A 568 1.62 19.59 20.23
C MET A 568 1.98 18.43 21.17
N VAL A 569 0.97 17.61 21.46
CA VAL A 569 1.12 16.29 22.07
C VAL A 569 -0.02 15.42 21.54
N HIS A 570 0.28 14.17 21.22
CA HIS A 570 -0.69 13.20 20.72
C HIS A 570 -0.54 11.88 21.48
N LEU A 571 -1.67 11.38 22.00
CA LEU A 571 -1.78 10.18 22.84
C LEU A 571 -2.57 9.11 22.09
N PHE A 572 -1.98 7.92 21.95
CA PHE A 572 -2.62 6.77 21.31
C PHE A 572 -2.24 5.46 22.05
N PRO A 573 -3.11 4.43 22.06
CA PRO A 573 -4.39 4.28 21.34
C PRO A 573 -5.60 4.98 22.00
N TYR A 574 -6.81 4.78 21.47
CA TYR A 574 -8.07 5.06 22.18
C TYR A 574 -8.16 4.25 23.50
N TRP A 575 -9.08 4.58 24.41
CA TRP A 575 -9.12 3.97 25.76
C TRP A 575 -10.37 3.11 26.06
N ASP A 576 -10.61 2.06 25.27
CA ASP A 576 -11.77 1.14 25.42
C ASP A 576 -11.38 -0.32 25.10
N PHE A 577 -10.88 -1.06 26.10
CA PHE A 577 -10.35 -2.43 25.96
C PHE A 577 -10.98 -3.41 26.96
N SER A 578 -10.49 -4.66 26.99
CA SER A 578 -10.91 -5.64 28.00
C SER A 578 -10.25 -5.33 29.35
N PRO A 579 -10.98 -5.40 30.49
CA PRO A 579 -10.42 -5.16 31.82
C PRO A 579 -9.13 -5.95 32.08
N GLY A 580 -8.07 -5.26 32.48
CA GLY A 580 -6.78 -5.89 32.80
C GLY A 580 -5.92 -6.29 31.59
N GLN A 581 -6.37 -6.07 30.36
CA GLN A 581 -5.53 -6.21 29.15
C GLN A 581 -4.34 -5.25 29.23
N LEU A 582 -3.15 -5.69 28.85
CA LEU A 582 -1.97 -4.81 28.80
C LEU A 582 -1.99 -3.98 27.52
N ILE A 583 -2.00 -2.65 27.67
CA ILE A 583 -2.05 -1.71 26.55
C ILE A 583 -0.72 -0.99 26.41
N ASP A 584 -0.14 -1.04 25.21
CA ASP A 584 0.99 -0.21 24.81
C ASP A 584 0.51 1.21 24.52
N VAL A 585 0.72 2.11 25.46
CA VAL A 585 0.41 3.54 25.35
C VAL A 585 1.63 4.27 24.81
N ARG A 586 1.44 5.03 23.73
CA ARG A 586 2.46 5.87 23.12
C ARG A 586 2.05 7.35 23.13
N VAL A 587 3.05 8.22 23.32
CA VAL A 587 2.88 9.67 23.35
C VAL A 587 3.98 10.32 22.53
N CYS A 588 3.62 11.00 21.44
CA CYS A 588 4.55 11.84 20.68
C CYS A 588 4.26 13.32 20.94
N SER A 589 5.32 14.13 20.92
CA SER A 589 5.27 15.56 21.22
C SER A 589 6.53 16.24 20.70
N ASN A 590 6.41 17.45 20.16
CA ASN A 590 7.56 18.30 19.83
C ASN A 590 8.16 19.00 21.06
N ALA A 591 7.52 18.88 22.23
CA ALA A 591 8.00 19.44 23.48
C ALA A 591 9.20 18.65 24.04
N PRO A 592 10.06 19.27 24.86
CA PRO A 592 11.20 18.59 25.47
C PRO A 592 10.83 17.59 26.57
N LYS A 593 9.60 17.63 27.11
CA LYS A 593 9.18 16.72 28.17
C LYS A 593 7.70 16.38 28.10
N ILE A 594 7.38 15.13 28.39
CA ILE A 594 6.02 14.62 28.49
C ILE A 594 5.76 13.87 29.80
N GLU A 595 4.50 13.88 30.23
CA GLU A 595 3.97 13.12 31.37
C GLU A 595 2.69 12.38 30.95
N LEU A 596 2.57 11.12 31.37
CA LEU A 596 1.36 10.32 31.22
C LEU A 596 0.66 10.15 32.58
N GLN A 597 -0.64 10.40 32.61
CA GLN A 597 -1.50 10.19 33.78
C GLN A 597 -2.65 9.26 33.47
N LEU A 598 -2.99 8.37 34.41
CA LEU A 598 -4.22 7.57 34.41
C LEU A 598 -5.05 7.96 35.64
N ASN A 599 -6.29 8.38 35.42
CA ASN A 599 -7.21 8.78 36.49
C ASN A 599 -6.59 9.83 37.44
N GLY A 600 -5.83 10.78 36.87
CA GLY A 600 -5.14 11.86 37.59
C GLY A 600 -3.85 11.44 38.31
N LYS A 601 -3.42 10.19 38.20
CA LYS A 601 -2.17 9.68 38.78
C LYS A 601 -1.11 9.54 37.69
N THR A 602 0.06 10.13 37.91
CA THR A 602 1.23 9.96 37.03
C THR A 602 1.64 8.50 36.93
N ILE A 603 1.69 7.99 35.70
CA ILE A 603 2.21 6.68 35.33
C ILE A 603 3.71 6.77 35.04
N GLY A 604 4.13 7.81 34.32
CA GLY A 604 5.53 8.06 34.00
C GLY A 604 5.76 9.40 33.29
N THR A 605 7.02 9.77 33.18
CA THR A 605 7.49 10.95 32.45
C THR A 605 8.62 10.55 31.50
N TYR A 606 8.78 11.28 30.41
CA TYR A 606 9.88 11.09 29.47
C TYR A 606 10.41 12.44 28.98
N ASP A 607 11.73 12.62 29.01
CA ASP A 607 12.40 13.80 28.48
C ASP A 607 12.87 13.47 27.05
N ILE A 608 12.43 14.26 26.07
CA ILE A 608 12.67 14.02 24.64
C ILE A 608 13.83 14.92 24.17
N ASP A 609 14.91 14.30 23.68
CA ASP A 609 15.96 15.00 22.95
C ASP A 609 15.71 14.88 21.44
N HIS A 610 15.01 15.85 20.87
CA HIS A 610 14.71 15.88 19.43
C HIS A 610 15.96 16.00 18.55
N ALA A 611 17.03 16.61 19.07
CA ALA A 611 18.22 16.91 18.29
C ALA A 611 19.17 15.70 18.20
N ASN A 612 19.34 14.94 19.30
CA ASN A 612 20.33 13.85 19.36
C ASN A 612 19.79 12.54 19.94
N GLY A 613 18.57 12.53 20.48
CA GLY A 613 17.96 11.34 21.07
C GLY A 613 17.70 10.26 20.04
N THR A 614 17.71 9.00 20.50
CA THR A 614 17.42 7.80 19.68
C THR A 614 15.99 7.28 19.88
N GLN A 615 15.22 7.89 20.78
CA GLN A 615 13.82 7.60 21.03
C GLN A 615 13.08 8.93 21.07
N LEU A 616 12.12 9.10 20.16
CA LEU A 616 11.39 10.36 19.97
C LEU A 616 9.95 10.28 20.51
N VAL A 617 9.52 9.10 20.95
CA VAL A 617 8.15 8.81 21.40
C VAL A 617 8.20 8.14 22.77
N GLY A 618 7.42 8.66 23.72
CA GLY A 618 7.22 8.03 25.02
C GLY A 618 6.39 6.77 24.89
N TRP A 619 6.70 5.73 25.65
CA TRP A 619 6.03 4.44 25.59
C TRP A 619 5.93 3.78 26.96
N TRP A 620 4.73 3.29 27.30
CA TRP A 620 4.41 2.63 28.56
C TRP A 620 3.46 1.46 28.33
N LYS A 621 3.64 0.37 29.10
CA LYS A 621 2.63 -0.69 29.23
C LYS A 621 1.71 -0.42 30.41
N VAL A 622 0.43 -0.23 30.14
CA VAL A 622 -0.58 0.15 31.14
C VAL A 622 -1.71 -0.88 31.11
N PRO A 623 -1.98 -1.60 32.22
CA PRO A 623 -3.18 -2.43 32.31
C PRO A 623 -4.43 -1.56 32.14
N TYR A 624 -5.35 -1.97 31.27
CA TYR A 624 -6.56 -1.21 31.03
C TYR A 624 -7.43 -1.15 32.30
N GLU A 625 -7.70 0.09 32.72
CA GLU A 625 -8.65 0.47 33.75
C GLU A 625 -9.54 1.57 33.14
N GLU A 626 -10.86 1.43 33.30
CA GLU A 626 -11.83 2.42 32.81
C GLU A 626 -11.51 3.82 33.38
N GLY A 627 -11.58 4.85 32.54
CA GLY A 627 -11.44 6.23 32.98
C GLY A 627 -10.78 7.16 31.98
N GLU A 628 -9.86 7.99 32.47
CA GLU A 628 -9.16 9.02 31.69
C GLU A 628 -7.66 8.76 31.64
N LEU A 629 -7.13 8.63 30.42
CA LEU A 629 -5.71 8.67 30.12
C LEU A 629 -5.36 10.05 29.56
N LYS A 630 -4.35 10.71 30.14
CA LYS A 630 -3.99 12.09 29.79
C LYS A 630 -2.49 12.23 29.58
N ALA A 631 -2.10 12.78 28.44
CA ALA A 631 -0.75 13.21 28.14
C ALA A 631 -0.60 14.72 28.36
N ILE A 632 0.51 15.13 28.95
CA ILE A 632 0.85 16.52 29.24
C ILE A 632 2.24 16.81 28.71
N ALA A 633 2.39 17.85 27.90
CA ALA A 633 3.67 18.30 27.37
C ALA A 633 4.14 19.58 28.07
N TYR A 634 5.42 19.61 28.41
CA TYR A 634 6.08 20.70 29.12
C TYR A 634 7.21 21.30 28.29
N ASP A 635 7.38 22.62 28.38
CA ASP A 635 8.55 23.31 27.83
C ASP A 635 9.80 23.13 28.69
N GLU A 636 10.91 23.76 28.30
CA GLU A 636 12.19 23.72 29.03
C GLU A 636 12.14 24.37 30.43
N THR A 637 11.12 25.17 30.71
CA THR A 637 10.91 25.85 32.00
C THR A 637 10.00 25.07 32.95
N GLY A 638 9.32 24.04 32.44
CA GLY A 638 8.33 23.24 33.17
C GLY A 638 6.90 23.77 33.09
N GLU A 639 6.60 24.67 32.16
CA GLU A 639 5.23 25.13 31.88
C GLU A 639 4.50 24.14 30.97
N ILE A 640 3.22 23.91 31.23
CA ILE A 640 2.36 23.07 30.39
C ILE A 640 2.03 23.84 29.11
N ILE A 641 2.40 23.29 27.95
CA ILE A 641 2.19 23.92 26.65
C ILE A 641 1.18 23.18 25.77
N ALA A 642 0.95 21.89 26.01
CA ALA A 642 -0.07 21.11 25.31
C ALA A 642 -0.57 19.93 26.18
N THR A 643 -1.80 19.48 25.93
CA THR A 643 -2.40 18.29 26.57
C THR A 643 -3.26 17.53 25.59
N ASP A 644 -3.27 16.20 25.69
CA ASP A 644 -4.18 15.33 24.94
C ASP A 644 -4.79 14.27 25.87
N VAL A 645 -6.01 13.83 25.56
CA VAL A 645 -6.83 12.99 26.46
C VAL A 645 -7.57 11.91 25.70
N GLN A 646 -7.46 10.67 26.17
CA GLN A 646 -8.28 9.54 25.76
C GLN A 646 -9.18 9.11 26.93
N ARG A 647 -10.46 8.85 26.65
CA ARG A 647 -11.45 8.46 27.65
C ARG A 647 -12.08 7.14 27.28
N SER A 648 -12.42 6.35 28.29
CA SER A 648 -13.36 5.24 28.12
C SER A 648 -14.73 5.80 27.72
N TYR A 649 -15.38 5.11 26.79
CA TYR A 649 -16.65 5.50 26.21
C TYR A 649 -17.61 4.31 26.12
N THR A 650 -18.90 4.62 26.05
CA THR A 650 -19.97 3.62 25.91
C THR A 650 -20.41 3.45 24.46
N ASP A 651 -21.46 2.67 24.21
CA ASP A 651 -22.00 2.47 22.87
C ASP A 651 -22.48 3.79 22.25
N ALA A 652 -22.23 3.96 20.94
CA ALA A 652 -22.68 5.11 20.18
C ALA A 652 -24.19 5.34 20.34
N GLN A 653 -24.58 6.60 20.55
CA GLN A 653 -25.97 7.02 20.72
C GLN A 653 -26.43 7.99 19.64
N LYS A 654 -25.55 8.84 19.13
CA LYS A 654 -25.91 9.90 18.18
C LYS A 654 -24.83 10.15 17.14
N VAL A 655 -25.26 10.59 15.96
CA VAL A 655 -24.37 11.06 14.89
C VAL A 655 -23.95 12.51 15.17
N ARG A 656 -22.69 12.84 14.87
CA ARG A 656 -22.14 14.19 14.87
C ARG A 656 -21.59 14.51 13.49
N LEU A 657 -21.87 15.72 13.01
CA LEU A 657 -21.38 16.24 11.74
C LEU A 657 -20.41 17.39 11.99
N GLN A 658 -19.26 17.36 11.33
CA GLN A 658 -18.26 18.44 11.38
C GLN A 658 -17.78 18.73 9.97
N SER A 659 -18.00 19.95 9.48
CA SER A 659 -17.54 20.37 8.15
C SER A 659 -16.24 21.16 8.22
N ASP A 660 -15.47 21.12 7.14
CA ASP A 660 -14.23 21.91 6.98
C ASP A 660 -14.49 23.41 6.72
N LYS A 661 -15.67 23.72 6.16
CA LYS A 661 -16.19 25.08 5.99
C LYS A 661 -17.72 25.09 6.06
N GLU A 662 -18.32 26.27 6.06
CA GLU A 662 -19.79 26.43 6.10
C GLU A 662 -20.39 26.93 4.77
N GLN A 663 -19.52 27.32 3.82
CA GLN A 663 -19.92 27.98 2.58
C GLN A 663 -19.15 27.45 1.37
N LEU A 664 -19.84 27.40 0.23
CA LEU A 664 -19.33 26.99 -1.07
C LEU A 664 -19.52 28.11 -2.10
N GLN A 665 -18.69 28.13 -3.13
CA GLN A 665 -18.97 28.91 -4.33
C GLN A 665 -19.81 28.07 -5.31
N ALA A 666 -20.88 28.64 -5.84
CA ALA A 666 -21.77 28.01 -6.83
C ALA A 666 -21.11 27.93 -8.23
N ASN A 667 -19.94 27.30 -8.32
CA ASN A 667 -19.10 27.25 -9.52
C ASN A 667 -18.99 25.84 -10.12
N GLY A 668 -19.74 24.87 -9.60
CA GLY A 668 -19.72 23.48 -10.10
C GLY A 668 -18.58 22.60 -9.59
N THR A 669 -17.51 23.18 -9.04
CA THR A 669 -16.25 22.48 -8.67
C THR A 669 -15.85 22.60 -7.21
N ASP A 670 -16.36 23.60 -6.50
CA ASP A 670 -16.06 23.78 -5.08
C ASP A 670 -16.64 22.61 -4.26
N LEU A 671 -15.90 22.19 -3.24
CA LEU A 671 -16.20 21.03 -2.40
C LEU A 671 -16.24 21.42 -0.94
N ILE A 672 -17.15 20.81 -0.18
CA ILE A 672 -17.20 20.83 1.28
C ILE A 672 -17.03 19.40 1.77
N PHE A 673 -16.18 19.22 2.77
CA PHE A 673 -15.86 17.94 3.38
C PHE A 673 -16.55 17.87 4.73
N VAL A 674 -17.48 16.93 4.89
CA VAL A 674 -18.27 16.74 6.10
C VAL A 674 -17.87 15.44 6.76
N GLU A 675 -17.16 15.54 7.87
CA GLU A 675 -16.85 14.42 8.75
C GLU A 675 -18.12 13.97 9.48
N ILE A 676 -18.41 12.69 9.37
CA ILE A 676 -19.47 11.98 10.07
C ILE A 676 -18.80 11.16 11.17
N GLN A 677 -19.16 11.47 12.41
CA GLN A 677 -18.67 10.82 13.62
C GLN A 677 -19.86 10.33 14.44
N VAL A 678 -19.57 9.56 15.49
CA VAL A 678 -20.57 9.17 16.48
C VAL A 678 -20.07 9.41 17.89
N GLU A 679 -21.00 9.78 18.77
CA GLU A 679 -20.74 10.02 20.18
C GLU A 679 -21.62 9.11 21.04
N ASP A 680 -21.12 8.78 22.23
CA ASP A 680 -21.86 8.08 23.26
C ASP A 680 -22.84 9.02 24.02
N GLU A 681 -23.51 8.50 25.06
CA GLU A 681 -24.47 9.28 25.85
C GLU A 681 -23.82 10.49 26.57
N ALA A 682 -22.54 10.35 26.95
CA ALA A 682 -21.77 11.39 27.62
C ALA A 682 -21.14 12.41 26.64
N GLY A 683 -21.27 12.19 25.32
CA GLY A 683 -20.68 13.03 24.30
C GLY A 683 -19.21 12.70 23.99
N ASN A 684 -18.71 11.54 24.44
CA ASN A 684 -17.37 11.08 24.06
C ASN A 684 -17.40 10.50 22.63
N PRO A 685 -16.40 10.79 21.78
CA PRO A 685 -16.26 10.11 20.50
C PRO A 685 -16.08 8.60 20.68
N VAL A 686 -16.86 7.78 19.97
CA VAL A 686 -16.71 6.31 20.00
C VAL A 686 -15.71 5.91 18.91
N GLN A 687 -14.42 5.91 19.27
CA GLN A 687 -13.31 5.79 18.30
C GLN A 687 -13.17 4.40 17.67
N ASN A 688 -13.85 3.38 18.17
CA ASN A 688 -13.94 2.04 17.56
C ASN A 688 -15.28 1.78 16.87
N ALA A 689 -16.13 2.81 16.68
CA ALA A 689 -17.42 2.63 16.04
C ALA A 689 -17.32 2.33 14.54
N ASN A 690 -18.19 1.43 14.09
CA ASN A 690 -18.28 0.95 12.71
C ASN A 690 -19.73 0.93 12.19
N ASN A 691 -20.60 1.76 12.78
CA ASN A 691 -22.01 1.86 12.43
C ASN A 691 -22.19 2.13 10.93
N ARG A 692 -23.23 1.54 10.33
CA ARG A 692 -23.64 1.90 8.97
C ARG A 692 -24.48 3.17 8.98
N VAL A 693 -24.11 4.14 8.17
CA VAL A 693 -24.91 5.35 7.97
C VAL A 693 -25.50 5.41 6.57
N GLN A 694 -26.60 6.13 6.46
CA GLN A 694 -27.24 6.54 5.22
C GLN A 694 -27.13 8.06 5.13
N VAL A 695 -26.62 8.56 4.01
CA VAL A 695 -26.41 9.99 3.77
C VAL A 695 -27.37 10.46 2.69
N HIS A 696 -28.03 11.59 2.94
CA HIS A 696 -28.89 12.27 1.99
C HIS A 696 -28.50 13.74 1.88
N VAL A 697 -28.32 14.24 0.66
CA VAL A 697 -27.97 15.64 0.40
C VAL A 697 -29.04 16.24 -0.51
N THR A 698 -29.52 17.43 -0.15
CA THR A 698 -30.55 18.18 -0.89
C THR A 698 -30.18 19.65 -1.04
N GLY A 699 -30.83 20.35 -1.96
CA GLY A 699 -30.62 21.78 -2.20
C GLY A 699 -29.53 22.05 -3.24
N ALA A 700 -28.75 23.12 -3.04
CA ALA A 700 -27.75 23.64 -3.96
C ALA A 700 -26.42 22.85 -4.03
N GLY A 701 -26.43 21.58 -3.57
CA GLY A 701 -25.24 20.74 -3.45
C GLY A 701 -25.55 19.29 -3.78
N ARG A 702 -24.51 18.52 -4.14
CA ARG A 702 -24.63 17.11 -4.55
C ARG A 702 -23.57 16.25 -3.86
N LEU A 703 -23.96 15.08 -3.36
CA LEU A 703 -23.01 14.13 -2.78
C LEU A 703 -22.15 13.54 -3.90
N LEU A 704 -20.82 13.62 -3.79
CA LEU A 704 -19.87 13.14 -4.80
C LEU A 704 -19.07 11.90 -4.37
N GLY A 705 -19.04 11.61 -3.06
CA GLY A 705 -18.25 10.51 -2.53
C GLY A 705 -18.48 10.26 -1.04
N LEU A 706 -18.42 8.99 -0.64
CA LEU A 706 -18.33 8.53 0.74
C LEU A 706 -17.07 7.69 0.93
N ASP A 707 -16.24 8.04 1.91
CA ASP A 707 -15.00 7.30 2.19
C ASP A 707 -14.67 7.28 3.67
N ASN A 708 -14.21 6.14 4.16
CA ASN A 708 -13.81 5.91 5.54
C ASN A 708 -12.34 5.49 5.68
N GLY A 709 -11.59 5.33 4.57
CA GLY A 709 -10.19 4.93 4.61
C GLY A 709 -9.95 3.44 4.88
N ASP A 710 -11.00 2.62 5.06
CA ASP A 710 -10.85 1.18 5.26
C ASP A 710 -10.58 0.48 3.91
N SER A 711 -9.38 -0.06 3.77
CA SER A 711 -8.97 -0.83 2.58
C SER A 711 -9.78 -2.11 2.42
N THR A 712 -10.42 -2.61 3.47
CA THR A 712 -11.20 -3.85 3.48
C THR A 712 -12.71 -3.63 3.29
N ASP A 713 -13.15 -2.36 3.18
CA ASP A 713 -14.55 -1.99 2.94
C ASP A 713 -14.80 -1.79 1.44
N TYR A 714 -15.53 -2.73 0.84
CA TYR A 714 -15.81 -2.73 -0.59
C TYR A 714 -17.06 -1.96 -0.97
N ASP A 715 -17.74 -1.27 -0.05
CA ASP A 715 -18.85 -0.40 -0.44
C ASP A 715 -18.40 0.65 -1.48
N PRO A 716 -19.23 0.95 -2.49
CA PRO A 716 -18.85 1.90 -3.53
C PRO A 716 -18.65 3.32 -2.99
N TYR A 717 -17.55 3.98 -3.39
CA TYR A 717 -17.32 5.40 -3.11
C TYR A 717 -18.48 6.29 -3.59
N LYS A 718 -19.13 5.89 -4.69
CA LYS A 718 -20.26 6.60 -5.33
C LYS A 718 -21.64 6.17 -4.80
N GLY A 719 -21.70 5.57 -3.60
CA GLY A 719 -22.93 5.13 -2.93
C GLY A 719 -23.54 6.16 -1.97
N LEU A 720 -24.71 5.83 -1.40
CA LEU A 720 -25.41 6.67 -0.40
C LEU A 720 -25.30 6.12 1.03
N SER A 721 -24.67 4.97 1.23
CA SER A 721 -24.52 4.32 2.54
C SER A 721 -23.15 3.68 2.65
N ARG A 722 -22.53 3.81 3.83
CA ARG A 722 -21.24 3.22 4.16
C ARG A 722 -21.12 3.02 5.67
N ARG A 723 -20.27 2.09 6.11
CA ARG A 723 -19.89 1.98 7.53
C ARG A 723 -18.90 3.09 7.91
N LEU A 724 -18.94 3.51 9.17
CA LEU A 724 -17.79 4.21 9.76
C LEU A 724 -16.62 3.22 9.87
N PHE A 725 -15.40 3.74 9.84
CA PHE A 725 -14.20 2.99 10.19
C PHE A 725 -13.49 3.75 11.31
N SER A 726 -13.21 3.08 12.42
CA SER A 726 -12.63 3.67 13.63
C SER A 726 -13.28 5.02 13.98
N GLY A 727 -14.62 5.02 14.06
CA GLY A 727 -15.44 6.15 14.49
C GLY A 727 -15.64 7.27 13.48
N LYS A 728 -15.15 7.15 12.23
CA LYS A 728 -15.23 8.23 11.23
C LYS A 728 -15.65 7.77 9.83
N LEU A 729 -16.33 8.66 9.11
CA LEU A 729 -16.64 8.59 7.68
C LEU A 729 -16.60 10.01 7.10
N MET A 730 -16.13 10.17 5.87
CA MET A 730 -16.12 11.43 5.13
C MET A 730 -17.26 11.45 4.10
N ALA A 731 -18.03 12.53 4.07
CA ALA A 731 -18.94 12.86 2.98
C ALA A 731 -18.43 14.07 2.20
N ILE A 732 -18.26 13.91 0.88
CA ILE A 732 -17.77 14.96 -0.01
C ILE A 732 -18.96 15.53 -0.79
N ILE A 733 -19.28 16.80 -0.58
CA ILE A 733 -20.40 17.47 -1.25
C ILE A 733 -19.84 18.51 -2.23
N GLY A 734 -20.25 18.42 -3.50
CA GLY A 734 -19.91 19.39 -4.53
C GLY A 734 -20.97 20.47 -4.72
N ALA A 735 -20.54 21.69 -5.02
CA ALA A 735 -21.41 22.81 -5.32
C ALA A 735 -22.06 22.69 -6.70
N THR A 736 -23.34 23.06 -6.83
CA THR A 736 -23.98 23.23 -8.14
C THR A 736 -23.64 24.60 -8.76
N HIS A 737 -24.27 24.98 -9.88
CA HIS A 737 -24.22 26.35 -10.41
C HIS A 737 -25.27 27.27 -9.79
N GLU A 738 -26.25 26.70 -9.09
CA GLU A 738 -27.32 27.46 -8.46
C GLU A 738 -26.91 27.82 -7.03
N PRO A 739 -26.87 29.11 -6.66
CA PRO A 739 -26.68 29.51 -5.27
C PRO A 739 -27.91 29.14 -4.44
N GLY A 740 -27.71 28.85 -3.15
CA GLY A 740 -28.80 28.49 -2.24
C GLY A 740 -28.35 27.67 -1.05
N SER A 741 -29.32 27.19 -0.27
CA SER A 741 -29.07 26.31 0.87
C SER A 741 -28.73 24.88 0.42
N ILE A 742 -27.78 24.27 1.11
CA ILE A 742 -27.42 22.86 1.00
C ILE A 742 -27.75 22.20 2.32
N ARG A 743 -28.42 21.05 2.31
CA ARG A 743 -28.77 20.31 3.52
C ARG A 743 -28.28 18.88 3.41
N ILE A 744 -27.52 18.44 4.41
CA ILE A 744 -27.13 17.04 4.61
C ILE A 744 -27.94 16.46 5.76
N GLU A 745 -28.44 15.24 5.59
CA GLU A 745 -29.08 14.43 6.62
C GLU A 745 -28.39 13.06 6.70
N VAL A 746 -28.06 12.63 7.91
CA VAL A 746 -27.37 11.37 8.18
C VAL A 746 -28.15 10.58 9.22
N THR A 747 -28.48 9.33 8.88
CA THR A 747 -29.22 8.41 9.74
C THR A 747 -28.48 7.08 9.90
N SER A 748 -28.63 6.41 11.03
CA SER A 748 -28.09 5.08 11.31
C SER A 748 -29.05 4.29 12.19
N GLU A 749 -29.08 2.96 12.04
CA GLU A 749 -29.93 2.10 12.87
C GLU A 749 -29.49 2.19 14.34
N GLY A 750 -30.44 2.42 15.24
CA GLY A 750 -30.17 2.54 16.67
C GLY A 750 -29.55 3.87 17.13
N LEU A 751 -29.22 4.81 16.23
CA LEU A 751 -28.66 6.11 16.60
C LEU A 751 -29.64 7.27 16.37
N GLN A 752 -29.50 8.33 17.17
CA GLN A 752 -30.08 9.62 16.83
C GLN A 752 -29.35 10.21 15.60
N GLY A 753 -30.08 10.37 14.49
CA GLY A 753 -29.56 10.99 13.28
C GLY A 753 -29.23 12.48 13.45
N ALA A 754 -28.47 13.03 12.50
CA ALA A 754 -28.05 14.42 12.48
C ALA A 754 -28.31 15.07 11.12
N ALA A 755 -28.46 16.39 11.12
CA ALA A 755 -28.57 17.19 9.91
C ALA A 755 -27.75 18.48 10.06
N ALA A 756 -27.21 18.97 8.96
CA ALA A 756 -26.50 20.25 8.89
C ALA A 756 -26.91 21.01 7.63
N GLU A 757 -26.84 22.34 7.70
CA GLU A 757 -27.15 23.24 6.59
C GLU A 757 -25.92 24.10 6.27
N PHE A 758 -25.67 24.27 4.98
CA PHE A 758 -24.57 25.06 4.42
C PHE A 758 -25.12 26.01 3.36
N GLU A 759 -24.29 26.96 2.92
CA GLU A 759 -24.67 27.96 1.93
C GLU A 759 -23.80 27.87 0.67
N SER A 760 -24.42 27.72 -0.50
CA SER A 760 -23.76 27.94 -1.79
C SER A 760 -23.98 29.39 -2.22
N LYS A 761 -22.90 30.17 -2.27
CA LYS A 761 -22.93 31.58 -2.63
C LYS A 761 -22.77 31.77 -4.13
N ALA A 762 -23.40 32.82 -4.64
CA ALA A 762 -23.18 33.25 -6.01
C ALA A 762 -21.68 33.54 -6.22
N VAL A 763 -21.18 33.25 -7.41
CA VAL A 763 -19.79 33.50 -7.76
C VAL A 763 -19.61 35.00 -7.98
N ASP A 764 -18.85 35.67 -7.11
CA ASP A 764 -18.52 37.10 -7.26
C ASP A 764 -17.50 37.29 -8.39
N CYS A 765 -17.96 37.76 -9.56
CA CYS A 765 -17.11 37.94 -10.75
C CYS A 765 -15.94 38.92 -10.55
N GLU A 766 -15.97 39.79 -9.54
CA GLU A 766 -14.93 40.80 -9.28
C GLU A 766 -13.73 40.28 -8.45
N VAL A 767 -13.85 39.11 -7.79
CA VAL A 767 -12.84 38.59 -6.84
C VAL A 767 -12.11 37.33 -7.36
N MET A 768 -12.46 36.87 -8.56
CA MET A 768 -11.92 35.62 -9.12
C MET A 768 -10.48 35.78 -9.63
N SER A 769 -9.64 34.75 -9.40
CA SER A 769 -8.44 34.58 -10.21
C SER A 769 -8.83 34.37 -11.67
N ALA A 770 -7.96 34.72 -12.62
CA ALA A 770 -8.20 34.52 -14.05
C ALA A 770 -8.62 33.07 -14.39
N SER A 771 -8.05 32.08 -13.69
CA SER A 771 -8.40 30.65 -13.82
C SER A 771 -9.82 30.30 -13.34
N ALA A 772 -10.29 30.90 -12.24
CA ALA A 772 -11.61 30.59 -11.69
C ALA A 772 -12.74 31.21 -12.54
N SER A 773 -12.51 32.38 -13.15
CA SER A 773 -13.51 33.05 -14.00
C SER A 773 -13.89 32.26 -15.26
N VAL A 774 -12.96 31.46 -15.79
CA VAL A 774 -13.16 30.62 -17.00
C VAL A 774 -13.92 29.33 -16.67
N ALA A 775 -13.90 28.87 -15.41
CA ALA A 775 -14.50 27.60 -14.98
C ALA A 775 -16.04 27.58 -15.05
N THR A 776 -16.71 28.71 -14.82
CA THR A 776 -18.19 28.76 -14.79
C THR A 776 -18.86 28.65 -16.17
N GLN A 777 -18.14 28.91 -17.27
CA GLN A 777 -18.71 28.95 -18.64
C GLN A 777 -18.33 27.75 -19.54
N GLY A 778 -17.83 26.66 -18.96
CA GLY A 778 -17.33 25.50 -19.71
C GLY A 778 -17.38 24.19 -18.95
N GLN A 779 -18.28 24.04 -17.98
CA GLN A 779 -18.40 22.85 -17.14
C GLN A 779 -19.84 22.36 -17.06
N THR A 780 -20.05 21.04 -17.17
CA THR A 780 -21.35 20.43 -16.86
C THR A 780 -21.35 19.95 -15.42
N VAL A 781 -22.47 20.13 -14.73
CA VAL A 781 -22.72 19.59 -13.38
C VAL A 781 -23.79 18.52 -13.49
N LEU A 782 -23.40 17.25 -13.36
CA LEU A 782 -24.29 16.08 -13.50
C LEU A 782 -24.09 15.04 -12.41
N THR A 783 -22.84 14.82 -11.99
CA THR A 783 -22.47 13.69 -11.14
C THR A 783 -23.04 13.85 -9.75
N GLN A 784 -23.80 12.85 -9.31
CA GLN A 784 -24.26 12.72 -7.93
C GLN A 784 -24.23 11.25 -7.54
N ASN A 785 -23.95 10.96 -6.27
CA ASN A 785 -24.02 9.61 -5.76
C ASN A 785 -25.45 9.08 -5.87
N GLU A 786 -25.54 7.79 -6.16
CA GLU A 786 -26.80 7.09 -6.31
C GLU A 786 -26.84 5.89 -5.39
N LYS A 787 -28.03 5.29 -5.22
CA LYS A 787 -28.15 4.06 -4.46
C LYS A 787 -27.34 2.95 -5.15
N ARG A 788 -26.37 2.39 -4.43
CA ARG A 788 -25.53 1.28 -4.87
C ARG A 788 -25.71 0.06 -3.95
N PRO A 789 -25.31 -1.16 -4.38
CA PRO A 789 -25.29 -2.33 -3.51
C PRO A 789 -24.44 -2.08 -2.26
N VAL A 790 -24.89 -2.62 -1.13
CA VAL A 790 -24.07 -2.75 0.08
C VAL A 790 -23.25 -4.02 -0.07
N LEU A 791 -21.93 -3.89 -0.04
CA LEU A 791 -20.97 -4.97 -0.26
C LEU A 791 -20.30 -5.41 1.04
N THR A 792 -20.23 -4.52 2.04
CA THR A 792 -19.70 -4.83 3.38
C THR A 792 -20.83 -4.84 4.41
N GLY A 793 -21.17 -6.02 4.95
CA GLY A 793 -22.26 -6.17 5.91
C GLY A 793 -23.65 -6.21 5.27
N ARG A 794 -24.65 -5.61 5.93
CA ARG A 794 -26.05 -5.54 5.48
C ARG A 794 -26.59 -4.11 5.56
N ALA A 795 -27.57 -3.77 4.73
CA ALA A 795 -28.11 -2.40 4.67
C ALA A 795 -28.78 -1.93 5.97
N GLN A 796 -29.47 -2.82 6.68
CA GLN A 796 -30.06 -2.56 8.00
C GLN A 796 -29.33 -3.44 9.00
N GLU A 797 -28.38 -2.83 9.71
CA GLU A 797 -27.49 -3.53 10.63
C GLU A 797 -27.10 -2.63 11.80
N ILE A 798 -26.82 -3.27 12.92
CA ILE A 798 -26.08 -2.69 14.05
C ILE A 798 -24.80 -3.53 14.15
N PRO A 799 -23.66 -3.07 13.59
CA PRO A 799 -22.42 -3.82 13.60
C PRO A 799 -21.86 -4.01 15.02
N LEU A 800 -21.08 -5.08 15.21
CA LEU A 800 -20.33 -5.33 16.44
C LEU A 800 -19.11 -4.41 16.47
N ARG A 801 -18.95 -3.59 17.53
CA ARG A 801 -17.80 -2.67 17.67
C ARG A 801 -16.72 -3.19 18.62
N LYS A 802 -17.08 -3.95 19.64
CA LYS A 802 -16.15 -4.44 20.68
C LYS A 802 -16.56 -5.83 21.16
N ILE A 803 -15.56 -6.68 21.34
CA ILE A 803 -15.63 -7.93 22.10
C ILE A 803 -14.82 -7.71 23.38
N GLU A 804 -15.45 -7.81 24.54
CA GLU A 804 -14.81 -7.69 25.84
C GLU A 804 -14.60 -9.09 26.43
N ILE A 805 -13.34 -9.48 26.60
CA ILE A 805 -12.97 -10.78 27.17
C ILE A 805 -12.88 -10.65 28.70
N ILE A 806 -13.56 -11.54 29.42
CA ILE A 806 -13.70 -11.51 30.88
C ILE A 806 -13.20 -12.83 31.45
N SER A 807 -12.10 -12.76 32.21
CA SER A 807 -11.57 -13.90 32.99
C SER A 807 -11.69 -13.64 34.50
N GLU A 808 -12.72 -14.18 35.13
CA GLU A 808 -12.92 -14.04 36.59
C GLU A 808 -11.89 -14.83 37.41
N ALA A 809 -11.33 -15.91 36.84
CA ALA A 809 -10.34 -16.76 37.49
C ALA A 809 -8.90 -16.21 37.43
N GLY A 810 -8.69 -15.06 36.77
CA GLY A 810 -7.37 -14.48 36.51
C GLY A 810 -6.75 -14.97 35.20
N GLN A 811 -5.46 -14.70 35.01
CA GLN A 811 -4.74 -14.94 33.74
C GLN A 811 -3.56 -15.92 33.89
N ALA A 812 -3.51 -16.67 34.99
CA ALA A 812 -2.40 -17.56 35.32
C ALA A 812 -2.86 -19.03 35.44
N PHE A 813 -2.10 -19.92 34.80
CA PHE A 813 -2.22 -21.37 34.92
C PHE A 813 -1.01 -21.94 35.64
N ASP A 814 -1.27 -22.94 36.48
CA ASP A 814 -0.26 -23.69 37.21
C ASP A 814 -0.77 -25.13 37.46
N PRO A 815 0.02 -26.04 38.08
CA PRO A 815 -0.44 -27.41 38.31
C PRO A 815 -1.75 -27.55 39.10
N SER A 816 -2.16 -26.52 39.85
CA SER A 816 -3.43 -26.45 40.59
C SER A 816 -4.59 -25.87 39.77
N ILE A 817 -4.30 -25.07 38.73
CA ILE A 817 -5.26 -24.46 37.82
C ILE A 817 -4.82 -24.74 36.38
N GLN A 818 -5.23 -25.89 35.86
CA GLN A 818 -4.90 -26.32 34.49
C GLN A 818 -6.02 -25.97 33.48
N GLU A 819 -7.22 -25.70 33.97
CA GLU A 819 -8.36 -25.27 33.17
C GLU A 819 -9.04 -24.07 33.79
N MET A 820 -9.54 -23.16 32.95
CA MET A 820 -10.40 -22.06 33.36
C MET A 820 -11.47 -21.76 32.31
N VAL A 821 -12.57 -21.16 32.75
CA VAL A 821 -13.64 -20.68 31.86
C VAL A 821 -13.50 -19.18 31.70
N VAL A 822 -13.45 -18.74 30.45
CA VAL A 822 -13.39 -17.33 30.05
C VAL A 822 -14.67 -17.01 29.27
N THR A 823 -15.18 -15.79 29.40
CA THR A 823 -16.40 -15.35 28.71
C THR A 823 -16.15 -14.12 27.87
N ALA A 824 -16.99 -13.89 26.86
CA ALA A 824 -17.01 -12.68 26.05
C ALA A 824 -18.33 -11.93 26.21
N LYS A 825 -18.26 -10.60 26.29
CA LYS A 825 -19.39 -9.70 26.16
C LYS A 825 -19.30 -8.89 24.88
N LEU A 826 -20.41 -8.79 24.17
CA LEU A 826 -20.50 -8.12 22.88
C LEU A 826 -21.09 -6.73 23.02
N TYR A 827 -20.51 -5.76 22.33
CA TYR A 827 -20.97 -4.37 22.32
C TYR A 827 -21.20 -3.87 20.88
N PRO A 828 -22.35 -3.23 20.59
CA PRO A 828 -23.50 -3.12 21.50
C PRO A 828 -24.19 -4.48 21.71
N GLU A 829 -24.87 -4.65 22.84
CA GLU A 829 -25.49 -5.95 23.20
C GLU A 829 -26.54 -6.42 22.17
N ASN A 830 -27.18 -5.48 21.46
CA ASN A 830 -28.16 -5.72 20.40
C ASN A 830 -27.54 -5.79 18.99
N THR A 831 -26.21 -6.01 18.88
CA THR A 831 -25.52 -6.21 17.61
C THR A 831 -26.21 -7.25 16.73
N SER A 832 -26.17 -7.01 15.41
CA SER A 832 -26.65 -7.92 14.37
C SER A 832 -25.73 -9.13 14.16
N TYR A 833 -24.49 -9.09 14.70
CA TYR A 833 -23.46 -10.10 14.53
C TYR A 833 -22.97 -10.59 15.88
N ARG A 834 -23.38 -11.81 16.25
CA ARG A 834 -23.12 -12.40 17.58
C ARG A 834 -22.13 -13.55 17.57
N ASP A 835 -21.82 -14.07 16.40
CA ASP A 835 -20.89 -15.18 16.26
C ASP A 835 -19.45 -14.68 16.49
N ILE A 836 -18.73 -15.40 17.33
CA ILE A 836 -17.31 -15.21 17.60
C ILE A 836 -16.58 -16.54 17.52
N GLU A 837 -15.31 -16.48 17.14
CA GLU A 837 -14.41 -17.63 17.14
C GLU A 837 -13.32 -17.42 18.18
N TRP A 838 -12.92 -18.51 18.85
CA TRP A 838 -11.90 -18.48 19.89
C TRP A 838 -10.65 -19.22 19.44
N ALA A 839 -9.49 -18.63 19.71
CA ALA A 839 -8.19 -19.25 19.44
C ALA A 839 -7.17 -18.94 20.54
N VAL A 840 -6.15 -19.78 20.64
CA VAL A 840 -4.95 -19.52 21.45
C VAL A 840 -3.86 -19.12 20.49
N VAL A 841 -3.31 -17.92 20.65
CA VAL A 841 -2.27 -17.38 19.78
C VAL A 841 -1.06 -16.89 20.58
N ASN A 842 0.09 -16.74 19.94
CA ASN A 842 1.24 -16.04 20.51
C ASN A 842 1.11 -14.51 20.31
N ASP A 843 2.14 -13.75 20.71
CA ASP A 843 2.17 -12.29 20.54
C ASP A 843 2.13 -11.83 19.08
N ALA A 844 2.50 -12.70 18.11
CA ALA A 844 2.44 -12.40 16.69
C ALA A 844 1.07 -12.76 16.06
N GLY A 845 0.08 -13.16 16.87
CA GLY A 845 -1.22 -13.59 16.40
C GLY A 845 -1.23 -14.97 15.73
N ILE A 846 -0.14 -15.74 15.84
CA ILE A 846 -0.04 -17.08 15.25
C ILE A 846 -0.57 -18.09 16.27
N GLU A 847 -1.38 -19.05 15.81
CA GLU A 847 -1.90 -20.13 16.66
C GLU A 847 -0.79 -20.83 17.44
N SER A 848 -1.03 -21.03 18.73
CA SER A 848 -0.10 -21.61 19.69
C SER A 848 -0.68 -22.87 20.30
N ASN A 849 0.18 -23.87 20.50
CA ASN A 849 -0.15 -25.15 21.11
C ASN A 849 0.01 -25.17 22.65
N ILE A 850 0.38 -24.03 23.26
CA ILE A 850 0.60 -23.92 24.71
C ILE A 850 -0.69 -24.16 25.50
N ALA A 851 -1.85 -23.87 24.90
CA ALA A 851 -3.16 -24.17 25.47
C ALA A 851 -4.14 -24.56 24.36
N LYS A 852 -5.21 -25.26 24.72
CA LYS A 852 -6.34 -25.56 23.83
C LYS A 852 -7.61 -24.86 24.31
N VAL A 853 -8.53 -24.61 23.37
CA VAL A 853 -9.83 -24.01 23.63
C VAL A 853 -10.97 -24.95 23.25
N GLU A 854 -11.98 -25.02 24.10
CA GLU A 854 -13.26 -25.70 23.84
C GLU A 854 -14.37 -24.65 23.97
N ALA A 855 -14.81 -24.12 22.83
CA ALA A 855 -15.75 -23.00 22.76
C ALA A 855 -17.22 -23.46 22.79
N ASN A 856 -18.06 -22.68 23.46
CA ASN A 856 -19.52 -22.77 23.47
C ASN A 856 -20.12 -21.36 23.31
N GLY A 857 -20.03 -20.82 22.10
CA GLY A 857 -20.47 -19.46 21.78
C GLY A 857 -19.62 -18.40 22.51
N LEU A 858 -20.25 -17.65 23.40
CA LEU A 858 -19.59 -16.57 24.17
C LEU A 858 -18.80 -17.07 25.39
N GLU A 859 -18.83 -18.37 25.68
CA GLU A 859 -18.06 -18.99 26.74
C GLU A 859 -17.01 -19.91 26.11
N VAL A 860 -15.79 -19.93 26.66
CA VAL A 860 -14.72 -20.81 26.24
C VAL A 860 -14.03 -21.43 27.45
N ARG A 861 -13.83 -22.74 27.41
CA ARG A 861 -12.92 -23.43 28.33
C ARG A 861 -11.53 -23.42 27.75
N VAL A 862 -10.56 -22.91 28.51
CA VAL A 862 -9.15 -22.90 28.14
C VAL A 862 -8.42 -23.91 29.01
N SER A 863 -7.70 -24.85 28.39
CA SER A 863 -6.88 -25.84 29.09
C SER A 863 -5.41 -25.65 28.71
N ALA A 864 -4.55 -25.33 29.67
CA ALA A 864 -3.12 -25.18 29.43
C ALA A 864 -2.43 -26.55 29.28
N LEU A 865 -1.60 -26.68 28.25
CA LEU A 865 -0.93 -27.93 27.86
C LEU A 865 0.58 -27.89 28.12
N GLY A 866 1.17 -26.70 28.21
CA GLY A 866 2.59 -26.52 28.50
C GLY A 866 2.88 -25.14 29.08
N ASP A 867 4.14 -24.93 29.44
CA ASP A 867 4.66 -23.67 29.95
C ASP A 867 4.82 -22.63 28.85
N GLY A 868 4.48 -21.38 29.16
CA GLY A 868 4.68 -20.26 28.25
C GLY A 868 3.62 -19.17 28.41
N GLU A 869 3.74 -18.14 27.57
CA GLU A 869 2.80 -17.03 27.48
C GLU A 869 2.00 -17.16 26.18
N PHE A 870 0.71 -16.86 26.25
CA PHE A 870 -0.20 -16.91 25.11
C PHE A 870 -1.29 -15.85 25.26
N ARG A 871 -1.99 -15.56 24.17
CA ARG A 871 -3.16 -14.69 24.13
C ARG A 871 -4.38 -15.54 23.81
N LEU A 872 -5.42 -15.43 24.63
CA LEU A 872 -6.73 -15.91 24.24
C LEU A 872 -7.34 -14.87 23.32
N ARG A 873 -7.61 -15.25 22.07
CA ARG A 873 -8.12 -14.40 21.01
C ARG A 873 -9.59 -14.72 20.76
N ALA A 874 -10.41 -13.68 20.66
CA ALA A 874 -11.79 -13.75 20.19
C ALA A 874 -11.93 -12.90 18.92
N THR A 875 -12.40 -13.50 17.83
CA THR A 875 -12.59 -12.80 16.55
C THR A 875 -14.05 -12.77 16.13
N SER A 876 -14.43 -11.83 15.29
CA SER A 876 -15.73 -11.84 14.61
C SER A 876 -15.59 -11.37 13.17
N SER A 877 -16.34 -12.00 12.28
CA SER A 877 -16.41 -11.59 10.87
C SER A 877 -17.28 -10.35 10.64
N ASN A 878 -18.07 -9.95 11.65
CA ASN A 878 -18.89 -8.75 11.68
C ASN A 878 -19.73 -8.53 10.40
N GLY A 879 -20.28 -9.62 9.87
CA GLY A 879 -21.13 -9.62 8.67
C GLY A 879 -20.41 -9.74 7.34
N THR A 880 -19.14 -10.11 7.36
CA THR A 880 -18.33 -10.38 6.15
C THR A 880 -17.87 -11.83 6.13
N ASP A 881 -17.11 -12.21 5.12
CA ASP A 881 -16.49 -13.53 4.94
C ASP A 881 -15.12 -13.66 5.62
N LYS A 882 -14.57 -12.56 6.14
CA LYS A 882 -13.27 -12.50 6.83
C LYS A 882 -13.40 -11.88 8.21
N THR A 883 -12.41 -12.08 9.07
CA THR A 883 -12.35 -11.40 10.36
C THR A 883 -12.32 -9.89 10.17
N LYS A 884 -13.06 -9.16 11.02
CA LYS A 884 -13.13 -7.69 11.02
C LYS A 884 -12.89 -7.07 12.39
N LEU A 885 -12.92 -7.89 13.43
CA LEU A 885 -12.72 -7.46 14.80
C LEU A 885 -11.91 -8.54 15.53
N ILE A 886 -10.85 -8.11 16.19
CA ILE A 886 -10.00 -8.94 17.04
C ILE A 886 -10.04 -8.36 18.45
N SER A 887 -10.27 -9.22 19.44
CA SER A 887 -10.05 -8.92 20.85
C SER A 887 -9.16 -10.00 21.43
N GLN A 888 -8.30 -9.63 22.38
CA GLN A 888 -7.35 -10.55 22.97
C GLN A 888 -7.02 -10.19 24.41
N LEU A 889 -6.67 -11.22 25.19
CA LEU A 889 -6.27 -11.09 26.59
C LEU A 889 -5.08 -12.01 26.86
N GLU A 890 -4.06 -11.51 27.57
CA GLU A 890 -2.83 -12.24 27.87
C GLU A 890 -3.03 -13.28 28.98
N PHE A 891 -2.42 -14.44 28.84
CA PHE A 891 -2.38 -15.53 29.81
C PHE A 891 -0.97 -16.12 29.93
N LYS A 892 -0.67 -16.73 31.09
CA LYS A 892 0.61 -17.37 31.37
C LYS A 892 0.42 -18.72 32.03
N ALA A 893 1.10 -19.74 31.52
CA ALA A 893 1.16 -21.08 32.09
C ALA A 893 2.56 -21.41 32.61
N THR A 894 2.64 -22.01 33.80
CA THR A 894 3.91 -22.36 34.45
C THR A 894 3.84 -23.69 35.21
N GLY A 895 4.89 -24.51 35.16
CA GLY A 895 4.98 -25.78 35.86
C GLY A 895 4.27 -26.98 35.21
N LEU A 896 3.85 -26.87 33.95
CA LEU A 896 3.13 -27.89 33.17
C LEU A 896 4.03 -28.67 32.19
N GLY A 897 5.24 -28.19 31.90
CA GLY A 897 6.19 -28.84 30.98
C GLY A 897 6.24 -28.22 29.59
N THR A 898 6.76 -28.92 28.58
CA THR A 898 6.94 -28.38 27.22
C THR A 898 5.81 -28.83 26.30
N ALA A 899 5.17 -27.88 25.59
CA ALA A 899 4.28 -28.20 24.49
C ALA A 899 5.08 -28.46 23.19
N TYR A 900 4.71 -29.50 22.44
CA TYR A 900 5.40 -29.91 21.21
C TYR A 900 4.62 -29.55 19.95
N LYS A 901 5.32 -29.07 18.92
CA LYS A 901 4.74 -28.73 17.61
C LYS A 901 4.44 -30.02 16.83
N ASP A 902 3.27 -30.09 16.19
CA ASP A 902 2.89 -31.22 15.32
C ASP A 902 3.44 -30.99 13.90
N PRO A 903 4.42 -31.78 13.40
CA PRO A 903 4.97 -31.63 12.06
C PRO A 903 3.99 -32.01 10.95
N TYR A 904 2.92 -32.74 11.26
CA TYR A 904 1.94 -33.21 10.29
C TYR A 904 0.81 -32.19 10.06
N GLY A 905 0.71 -31.17 10.92
CA GLY A 905 0.01 -29.92 10.65
C GLY A 905 0.94 -28.90 9.99
N PHE A 906 0.38 -27.75 9.59
CA PHE A 906 1.19 -26.66 9.02
C PHE A 906 1.89 -25.87 10.14
N ILE A 907 3.22 -25.96 10.20
CA ILE A 907 4.03 -25.15 11.11
C ILE A 907 4.36 -23.83 10.42
N THR A 908 3.77 -22.74 10.92
CA THR A 908 3.95 -21.40 10.37
C THR A 908 5.39 -20.90 10.54
N GLY A 909 5.92 -20.22 9.51
CA GLY A 909 7.30 -19.73 9.47
C GLY A 909 7.62 -18.73 10.57
N GLY A 910 6.65 -17.90 10.98
CA GLY A 910 6.79 -16.98 12.11
C GLY A 910 6.85 -17.64 13.50
N LEU A 911 6.74 -18.97 13.61
CA LEU A 911 6.95 -19.72 14.86
C LEU A 911 8.41 -20.12 15.09
N TYR A 912 9.36 -19.55 14.35
CA TYR A 912 10.78 -19.81 14.55
C TYR A 912 11.19 -19.44 15.98
N ASP A 913 12.09 -20.22 16.57
CA ASP A 913 12.61 -20.03 17.93
C ASP A 913 14.15 -19.92 17.97
N TYR A 914 14.78 -19.96 16.80
CA TYR A 914 16.21 -19.71 16.61
C TYR A 914 16.45 -18.97 15.30
N THR A 915 17.33 -17.96 15.33
CA THR A 915 17.82 -17.29 14.12
C THR A 915 19.30 -16.95 14.20
N LYS A 916 19.97 -16.95 13.05
CA LYS A 916 21.31 -16.38 12.86
C LYS A 916 21.26 -15.50 11.62
N GLY A 917 21.83 -14.30 11.70
CA GLY A 917 21.67 -13.28 10.66
C GLY A 917 20.35 -12.51 10.79
N ASP A 918 20.09 -11.61 9.84
CA ASP A 918 18.89 -10.77 9.85
C ASP A 918 17.70 -11.52 9.26
N VAL A 919 16.56 -11.47 9.97
CA VAL A 919 15.25 -11.92 9.49
C VAL A 919 14.27 -10.76 9.56
N GLY A 920 13.32 -10.75 8.63
CA GLY A 920 12.16 -9.85 8.64
C GLY A 920 10.86 -10.63 8.61
N ASN A 921 9.74 -9.93 8.75
CA ASN A 921 8.43 -10.57 8.59
C ASN A 921 8.22 -10.98 7.13
N GLY A 922 7.82 -12.23 6.95
CA GLY A 922 7.22 -12.68 5.71
C GLY A 922 5.75 -12.26 5.65
N ASN A 923 5.19 -12.27 4.45
CA ASN A 923 3.75 -12.11 4.27
C ASN A 923 3.03 -13.35 4.82
N GLU A 924 1.73 -13.26 5.09
CA GLU A 924 0.94 -14.40 5.62
C GLU A 924 1.57 -15.08 6.86
N ARG A 925 2.14 -14.31 7.79
CA ARG A 925 2.82 -14.79 9.02
C ARG A 925 4.05 -15.68 8.76
N GLY A 926 4.62 -15.61 7.56
CA GLY A 926 5.88 -16.25 7.23
C GLY A 926 7.10 -15.52 7.80
N VAL A 927 8.28 -15.95 7.36
CA VAL A 927 9.57 -15.32 7.65
C VAL A 927 10.26 -14.92 6.34
N ALA A 928 10.93 -13.77 6.33
CA ALA A 928 11.73 -13.28 5.21
C ALA A 928 13.21 -13.27 5.59
N THR A 929 14.07 -13.84 4.75
CA THR A 929 15.52 -13.86 4.97
C THR A 929 16.19 -12.56 4.52
N SER A 930 17.42 -12.32 4.99
CA SER A 930 18.23 -11.19 4.52
C SER A 930 18.61 -11.33 3.05
N ARG A 931 18.77 -10.17 2.39
CA ARG A 931 19.39 -10.09 1.05
C ARG A 931 20.91 -10.19 1.11
N ASP A 932 21.49 -9.81 2.24
CA ASP A 932 22.91 -9.77 2.50
C ASP A 932 23.27 -10.79 3.61
N GLY A 933 24.10 -11.78 3.28
CA GLY A 933 24.63 -12.73 4.26
C GLY A 933 23.81 -14.03 4.43
N GLU A 934 24.29 -14.89 5.33
CA GLU A 934 23.67 -16.17 5.65
C GLU A 934 22.60 -15.98 6.73
N THR A 935 21.41 -16.52 6.49
CA THR A 935 20.27 -16.50 7.42
C THR A 935 19.94 -17.92 7.85
N HIS A 936 19.81 -18.16 9.16
CA HIS A 936 19.29 -19.42 9.72
C HIS A 936 17.90 -19.16 10.30
N VAL A 937 16.96 -20.07 10.05
CA VAL A 937 15.62 -20.07 10.64
C VAL A 937 15.36 -21.45 11.25
N GLY A 938 15.36 -21.53 12.57
CA GLY A 938 15.27 -22.77 13.33
C GLY A 938 13.98 -22.91 14.13
N PHE A 939 13.53 -24.15 14.26
CA PHE A 939 12.31 -24.57 14.96
C PHE A 939 12.63 -25.76 15.87
N ARG A 940 12.38 -25.62 17.17
CA ARG A 940 12.58 -26.68 18.18
C ARG A 940 11.28 -27.32 18.63
N ASN A 941 11.43 -28.43 19.37
CA ASN A 941 10.35 -29.16 20.04
C ASN A 941 9.27 -29.67 19.07
N ILE A 942 9.69 -30.23 17.93
CA ILE A 942 8.79 -30.82 16.95
C ILE A 942 8.67 -32.32 17.25
N ASP A 943 7.47 -32.81 17.51
CA ASP A 943 7.23 -34.22 17.83
C ASP A 943 6.74 -35.00 16.61
N PHE A 944 7.66 -35.75 16.00
CA PHE A 944 7.39 -36.62 14.87
C PHE A 944 6.78 -37.97 15.27
N GLY A 945 6.58 -38.22 16.57
CA GLY A 945 6.16 -39.52 17.06
C GLY A 945 7.17 -40.63 16.72
N PRO A 946 6.81 -41.89 16.99
CA PRO A 946 7.77 -42.99 16.91
C PRO A 946 8.20 -43.35 15.47
N TYR A 947 7.35 -43.12 14.48
CA TYR A 947 7.62 -43.53 13.09
C TYR A 947 8.28 -42.43 12.27
N GLY A 948 7.75 -41.21 12.34
CA GLY A 948 8.37 -40.06 11.72
C GLY A 948 8.00 -39.79 10.26
N SER A 949 8.82 -38.95 9.60
CA SER A 949 8.71 -38.63 8.17
C SER A 949 10.04 -38.12 7.62
N ASP A 950 10.29 -38.33 6.34
CA ASP A 950 11.41 -37.77 5.57
C ASP A 950 10.96 -36.92 4.37
N THR A 951 9.66 -36.61 4.26
CA THR A 951 9.11 -35.81 3.16
C THR A 951 8.55 -34.51 3.71
N ILE A 952 9.13 -33.38 3.28
CA ILE A 952 8.77 -32.03 3.74
C ILE A 952 8.25 -31.20 2.58
N THR A 953 7.17 -30.43 2.81
CA THR A 953 6.64 -29.44 1.88
C THR A 953 6.82 -28.04 2.45
N ILE A 954 7.35 -27.12 1.64
CA ILE A 954 7.67 -25.74 2.03
C ILE A 954 7.04 -24.78 1.01
N PRO A 955 6.07 -23.93 1.39
CA PRO A 955 5.58 -22.85 0.54
C PRO A 955 6.55 -21.68 0.55
N ILE A 956 7.05 -21.32 -0.64
CA ILE A 956 8.13 -20.36 -0.84
C ILE A 956 7.68 -19.22 -1.77
N PHE A 957 7.94 -17.97 -1.38
CA PHE A 957 7.83 -16.81 -2.26
C PHE A 957 9.25 -16.26 -2.58
N ALA A 958 9.66 -16.45 -3.83
CA ALA A 958 10.94 -15.98 -4.38
C ALA A 958 10.79 -14.64 -5.10
N LEU A 959 11.77 -13.75 -4.91
CA LEU A 959 11.79 -12.40 -5.49
C LEU A 959 12.25 -12.35 -6.96
N SER A 960 12.86 -13.44 -7.46
CA SER A 960 13.28 -13.60 -8.85
C SER A 960 13.08 -15.05 -9.29
N SER A 961 13.20 -15.31 -10.60
CA SER A 961 13.13 -16.67 -11.16
C SER A 961 14.50 -17.38 -11.19
N GLU A 962 15.48 -16.86 -10.44
CA GLU A 962 16.82 -17.42 -10.29
C GLU A 962 16.82 -18.65 -9.37
N ASP A 963 17.95 -19.34 -9.30
CA ASP A 963 18.16 -20.47 -8.40
C ASP A 963 18.32 -19.97 -6.95
N TYR A 964 17.56 -20.57 -6.04
CA TYR A 964 17.68 -20.33 -4.60
C TYR A 964 18.21 -21.55 -3.88
N PHE A 965 19.37 -21.43 -3.25
CA PHE A 965 19.99 -22.52 -2.49
C PHE A 965 19.45 -22.55 -1.06
N LEU A 966 18.91 -23.72 -0.67
CA LEU A 966 18.28 -23.96 0.63
C LEU A 966 18.89 -25.22 1.24
N GLN A 967 19.43 -25.10 2.45
CA GLN A 967 19.81 -26.26 3.25
C GLN A 967 18.77 -26.52 4.35
N ILE A 968 18.47 -27.79 4.57
CA ILE A 968 17.54 -28.26 5.61
C ILE A 968 18.34 -29.13 6.58
N TRP A 969 18.33 -28.78 7.86
CA TRP A 969 19.11 -29.42 8.93
C TRP A 969 18.21 -30.03 10.00
N GLU A 970 18.62 -31.18 10.54
CA GLU A 970 18.19 -31.68 11.85
C GLU A 970 19.07 -31.04 12.91
N GLY A 971 18.51 -30.24 13.82
CA GLY A 971 19.30 -29.41 14.73
C GLY A 971 19.73 -28.06 14.13
N MET A 972 20.37 -27.22 14.95
CA MET A 972 20.91 -25.93 14.49
C MET A 972 22.33 -26.12 13.96
N PRO A 973 22.70 -25.61 12.77
CA PRO A 973 23.96 -25.96 12.09
C PRO A 973 25.25 -25.82 12.93
N ASP A 974 25.27 -24.88 13.87
CA ASP A 974 26.44 -24.60 14.73
C ASP A 974 26.41 -25.36 16.07
N GLU A 975 25.41 -26.21 16.32
CA GLU A 975 25.26 -27.01 17.54
C GLU A 975 25.82 -28.43 17.38
N GLU A 976 26.35 -28.98 18.47
CA GLU A 976 26.88 -30.35 18.49
C GLU A 976 25.73 -31.35 18.30
N GLY A 977 25.87 -32.24 17.30
CA GLY A 977 24.87 -33.27 16.97
C GLY A 977 23.95 -32.92 15.79
N SER A 978 24.04 -31.71 15.23
CA SER A 978 23.24 -31.31 14.07
C SER A 978 23.70 -31.97 12.77
N THR A 979 22.76 -32.30 11.90
CA THR A 979 23.00 -33.05 10.65
C THR A 979 22.31 -32.38 9.46
N LEU A 980 23.02 -32.20 8.35
CA LEU A 980 22.45 -31.72 7.10
C LEU A 980 21.57 -32.82 6.48
N LEU A 981 20.27 -32.56 6.36
CA LEU A 981 19.31 -33.51 5.82
C LEU A 981 19.14 -33.39 4.31
N ALA A 982 19.16 -32.16 3.79
CA ALA A 982 19.05 -31.88 2.37
C ALA A 982 19.76 -30.57 2.01
N ASP A 983 20.39 -30.53 0.83
CA ASP A 983 20.97 -29.34 0.21
C ASP A 983 20.34 -29.23 -1.18
N VAL A 984 19.35 -28.35 -1.31
CA VAL A 984 18.40 -28.32 -2.43
C VAL A 984 18.37 -26.95 -3.10
N VAL A 985 17.87 -26.94 -4.33
CA VAL A 985 17.65 -25.71 -5.10
C VAL A 985 16.15 -25.54 -5.32
N TYR A 986 15.63 -24.38 -4.95
CA TYR A 986 14.29 -23.94 -5.35
C TYR A 986 14.41 -23.11 -6.63
N GLN A 987 13.65 -23.49 -7.67
CA GLN A 987 13.58 -22.77 -8.93
C GLN A 987 12.16 -22.86 -9.49
N LYS A 988 11.47 -21.72 -9.52
CA LYS A 988 10.16 -21.53 -10.17
C LYS A 988 10.12 -20.13 -10.76
N GLU A 989 9.19 -19.92 -11.69
CA GLU A 989 8.84 -18.57 -12.11
C GLU A 989 8.39 -17.75 -10.89
N SER A 990 9.03 -16.61 -10.64
CA SER A 990 8.64 -15.72 -9.55
C SER A 990 7.25 -15.16 -9.81
N ARG A 991 6.40 -15.24 -8.78
CA ARG A 991 5.08 -14.61 -8.75
C ARG A 991 5.06 -13.68 -7.55
N TRP A 992 4.98 -12.39 -7.82
CA TRP A 992 5.03 -11.37 -6.78
C TRP A 992 3.97 -11.61 -5.70
N ASN A 993 4.40 -11.66 -4.44
CA ASN A 993 3.55 -11.87 -3.27
C ASN A 993 2.73 -13.18 -3.30
N VAL A 994 3.23 -14.24 -3.93
CA VAL A 994 2.55 -15.54 -3.98
C VAL A 994 3.49 -16.66 -3.53
N TYR A 995 3.07 -17.39 -2.50
CA TYR A 995 3.77 -18.60 -2.05
C TYR A 995 3.47 -19.78 -2.97
N GLN A 996 4.52 -20.47 -3.41
CA GLN A 996 4.44 -21.67 -4.23
C GLN A 996 5.08 -22.84 -3.46
N GLU A 997 4.31 -23.91 -3.28
CA GLU A 997 4.76 -25.12 -2.57
C GLU A 997 5.87 -25.83 -3.33
N GLU A 998 6.87 -26.32 -2.62
CA GLU A 998 7.88 -27.25 -3.11
C GLU A 998 8.09 -28.38 -2.10
N THR A 999 8.23 -29.61 -2.59
CA THR A 999 8.36 -30.81 -1.76
C THR A 999 9.74 -31.42 -1.92
N TYR A 1000 10.39 -31.70 -0.79
CA TYR A 1000 11.75 -32.25 -0.75
C TYR A 1000 11.77 -33.57 0.02
N GLN A 1001 12.60 -34.50 -0.47
CA GLN A 1001 12.93 -35.75 0.23
C GLN A 1001 14.22 -35.54 1.04
N LEU A 1002 14.19 -35.86 2.32
CA LEU A 1002 15.32 -35.74 3.24
C LEU A 1002 16.18 -37.01 3.21
N SER A 1003 17.47 -36.87 3.51
CA SER A 1003 18.41 -38.02 3.53
C SER A 1003 18.17 -39.00 4.69
N LYS A 1004 17.33 -38.64 5.65
CA LYS A 1004 17.01 -39.41 6.84
C LYS A 1004 15.56 -39.11 7.29
N ARG A 1005 14.87 -40.15 7.77
CA ARG A 1005 13.59 -40.05 8.47
C ARG A 1005 13.75 -39.47 9.88
N LEU A 1006 13.00 -38.41 10.16
CA LEU A 1006 12.96 -37.74 11.45
C LEU A 1006 11.86 -38.37 12.30
N SER A 1007 12.20 -38.82 13.51
CA SER A 1007 11.29 -39.45 14.48
C SER A 1007 11.59 -38.93 15.89
N GLY A 1008 10.63 -39.11 16.79
CA GLY A 1008 10.66 -38.57 18.15
C GLY A 1008 10.62 -37.05 18.17
N ILE A 1009 11.12 -36.47 19.26
CA ILE A 1009 11.21 -35.02 19.42
C ILE A 1009 12.53 -34.54 18.82
N THR A 1010 12.47 -33.69 17.80
CA THR A 1010 13.66 -33.11 17.16
C THR A 1010 13.44 -31.64 16.76
N SER A 1011 14.34 -31.09 15.96
CA SER A 1011 14.32 -29.70 15.49
C SER A 1011 14.73 -29.61 14.02
N ILE A 1012 14.20 -28.61 13.34
CA ILE A 1012 14.48 -28.31 11.92
C ILE A 1012 15.09 -26.92 11.80
N CYS A 1013 16.10 -26.75 10.96
CA CYS A 1013 16.64 -25.45 10.61
C CYS A 1013 16.82 -25.28 9.10
N PHE A 1014 16.38 -24.14 8.58
CA PHE A 1014 16.61 -23.71 7.20
C PHE A 1014 17.81 -22.76 7.15
N VAL A 1015 18.74 -22.97 6.21
CA VAL A 1015 19.89 -22.08 5.99
C VAL A 1015 19.88 -21.57 4.55
N LEU A 1016 19.92 -20.24 4.40
CA LEU A 1016 19.81 -19.56 3.12
C LEU A 1016 20.80 -18.39 3.03
N LYS A 1017 21.19 -18.01 1.80
CA LYS A 1017 22.08 -16.85 1.54
C LYS A 1017 21.47 -15.79 0.62
N GLN A 1018 20.21 -15.98 0.26
CA GLN A 1018 19.45 -15.11 -0.64
C GLN A 1018 18.13 -14.71 0.05
N LYS A 1019 17.61 -13.53 -0.28
CA LYS A 1019 16.32 -13.06 0.22
C LYS A 1019 15.18 -13.86 -0.40
N ILE A 1020 14.44 -14.56 0.45
CA ILE A 1020 13.26 -15.34 0.10
C ILE A 1020 12.29 -15.31 1.28
N HIS A 1021 11.02 -15.59 1.00
CA HIS A 1021 9.99 -15.68 2.01
C HIS A 1021 9.55 -17.14 2.17
N ILE A 1022 9.53 -17.63 3.41
CA ILE A 1022 9.06 -18.98 3.77
C ILE A 1022 7.76 -18.82 4.57
N LYS A 1023 6.65 -19.36 4.06
CA LYS A 1023 5.36 -19.29 4.77
C LYS A 1023 5.36 -20.16 6.03
N GLY A 1024 6.05 -21.30 5.96
CA GLY A 1024 6.06 -22.37 6.95
C GLY A 1024 6.43 -23.68 6.29
N PHE A 1025 6.09 -24.80 6.93
CA PHE A 1025 6.31 -26.14 6.39
C PHE A 1025 5.37 -27.17 7.02
N SER A 1026 5.24 -28.31 6.37
CA SER A 1026 4.57 -29.50 6.90
C SER A 1026 5.28 -30.76 6.41
N PHE A 1027 5.15 -31.84 7.16
CA PHE A 1027 5.65 -33.16 6.79
C PHE A 1027 4.50 -34.06 6.34
N GLU A 1028 4.77 -34.91 5.35
CA GLU A 1028 3.83 -35.95 4.97
C GLU A 1028 3.71 -36.97 6.11
N ARG A 1029 2.49 -37.24 6.57
CA ARG A 1029 2.25 -38.28 7.57
C ARG A 1029 2.42 -39.65 6.91
N GLN A 1030 3.60 -40.23 7.11
CA GLN A 1030 3.90 -41.60 6.69
C GLN A 1030 3.36 -42.57 7.74
N SER A 1031 2.72 -43.65 7.30
CA SER A 1031 2.25 -44.72 8.19
C SER A 1031 2.95 -46.02 7.83
N ARG A 1032 3.62 -46.58 8.84
CA ARG A 1032 4.21 -47.93 8.78
C ARG A 1032 3.22 -48.95 8.27
N ALA A 1033 1.93 -48.80 8.57
CA ALA A 1033 0.91 -49.77 8.20
C ALA A 1033 0.80 -49.96 6.68
N PHE A 1034 0.88 -48.87 5.92
CA PHE A 1034 0.64 -48.90 4.47
C PHE A 1034 1.94 -48.97 3.65
N GLU A 1035 3.11 -48.92 4.30
CA GLU A 1035 4.40 -49.13 3.66
C GLU A 1035 4.74 -50.62 3.51
N GLN A 1036 5.72 -50.89 2.64
CA GLN A 1036 6.28 -52.23 2.50
C GLN A 1036 7.19 -52.56 3.68
N ASN A 1037 6.72 -53.42 4.58
CA ASN A 1037 7.43 -53.88 5.76
C ASN A 1037 8.10 -55.22 5.48
N THR A 1038 9.42 -55.28 5.56
CA THR A 1038 10.15 -56.54 5.44
C THR A 1038 9.87 -57.42 6.66
N ALA A 1039 9.83 -58.73 6.49
CA ALA A 1039 9.56 -59.66 7.59
C ALA A 1039 10.63 -59.56 8.68
N ALA A 1040 11.89 -59.32 8.30
CA ALA A 1040 13.00 -59.12 9.22
C ALA A 1040 12.89 -57.81 10.04
N SER A 1041 12.06 -56.85 9.61
CA SER A 1041 11.82 -55.58 10.32
C SER A 1041 10.79 -55.68 11.45
N CYS A 1042 10.37 -56.89 11.85
CA CYS A 1042 9.49 -57.10 13.00
C CYS A 1042 10.14 -56.58 14.29
N ASP A 1043 9.34 -55.96 15.16
CA ASP A 1043 9.82 -55.44 16.44
C ASP A 1043 10.15 -56.59 17.40
N HIS A 1044 9.37 -57.67 17.33
CA HIS A 1044 9.63 -58.90 18.06
C HIS A 1044 9.42 -60.15 17.20
N LEU A 1045 10.33 -61.12 17.35
CA LEU A 1045 10.26 -62.41 16.69
C LEU A 1045 10.42 -63.52 17.73
N TYR A 1046 9.44 -64.42 17.79
CA TYR A 1046 9.41 -65.55 18.72
C TYR A 1046 9.15 -66.84 17.95
N GLY A 1047 9.77 -67.96 18.33
CA GLY A 1047 9.41 -69.27 17.75
C GLY A 1047 10.49 -70.34 17.84
N ASP A 1048 10.12 -71.57 17.44
CA ASP A 1048 10.95 -72.76 17.60
C ASP A 1048 11.86 -73.05 16.38
N THR A 1049 11.51 -72.56 15.18
CA THR A 1049 12.24 -72.84 13.93
C THR A 1049 12.07 -71.73 12.91
N PHE A 1050 13.13 -70.95 12.66
CA PHE A 1050 13.25 -69.93 11.61
C PHE A 1050 14.73 -69.54 11.44
N SER A 1051 15.07 -68.89 10.33
CA SER A 1051 16.34 -68.20 10.10
C SER A 1051 16.08 -66.79 9.56
N ILE A 1052 16.77 -65.80 10.12
CA ILE A 1052 16.72 -64.43 9.62
C ILE A 1052 17.85 -64.26 8.62
N GLU A 1053 17.52 -63.87 7.40
CA GLU A 1053 18.45 -63.51 6.32
C GLU A 1053 18.14 -62.05 5.94
N ASP A 1054 19.12 -61.19 5.63
CA ASP A 1054 18.98 -59.72 5.41
C ASP A 1054 17.56 -59.10 5.59
N GLU A 1055 16.67 -59.21 4.60
CA GLU A 1055 15.29 -58.68 4.62
C GLU A 1055 14.19 -59.74 4.87
N TYR A 1056 14.54 -61.02 4.95
CA TYR A 1056 13.64 -62.17 4.93
C TYR A 1056 13.66 -62.93 6.26
N VAL A 1057 12.54 -63.56 6.60
CA VAL A 1057 12.48 -64.60 7.63
C VAL A 1057 12.13 -65.91 6.94
N GLU A 1058 13.14 -66.75 6.76
CA GLU A 1058 13.03 -68.05 6.08
C GLU A 1058 12.92 -69.20 7.07
N GLY A 1059 12.49 -70.36 6.60
CA GLY A 1059 12.36 -71.58 7.39
C GLY A 1059 11.31 -71.48 8.50
N ILE A 1060 10.31 -70.61 8.36
CA ILE A 1060 9.26 -70.40 9.37
C ILE A 1060 8.46 -71.69 9.53
N GLY A 1061 8.73 -72.37 10.65
CA GLY A 1061 8.16 -73.64 11.03
C GLY A 1061 7.09 -73.52 12.11
N ASN A 1062 7.22 -74.31 13.17
CA ASN A 1062 6.21 -74.40 14.22
C ASN A 1062 6.30 -73.23 15.22
N ASN A 1063 5.14 -72.66 15.56
CA ASN A 1063 4.95 -71.66 16.61
C ASN A 1063 5.77 -70.37 16.44
N VAL A 1064 5.94 -69.89 15.21
CA VAL A 1064 6.66 -68.64 14.96
C VAL A 1064 5.68 -67.47 14.96
N SER A 1065 6.04 -66.35 15.59
CA SER A 1065 5.26 -65.12 15.63
C SER A 1065 6.14 -63.91 15.35
N LEU A 1066 5.72 -63.07 14.40
CA LEU A 1066 6.34 -61.79 14.07
C LEU A 1066 5.42 -60.67 14.53
N GLU A 1067 5.86 -59.85 15.47
CA GLU A 1067 5.11 -58.71 15.99
C GLU A 1067 5.60 -57.40 15.36
N PHE A 1068 4.65 -56.60 14.89
CA PHE A 1068 4.82 -55.25 14.38
C PHE A 1068 3.95 -54.31 15.21
N GLU A 1069 4.59 -53.49 16.03
CA GLU A 1069 3.97 -52.51 16.90
C GLU A 1069 3.71 -51.20 16.17
N ASN A 1070 2.75 -50.43 16.69
CA ASN A 1070 2.40 -49.07 16.24
C ASN A 1070 2.02 -48.97 14.75
N MET A 1071 1.27 -49.95 14.23
CA MET A 1071 0.71 -49.91 12.88
C MET A 1071 -0.54 -49.02 12.89
N ASP A 1072 -0.40 -47.77 12.44
CA ASP A 1072 -1.49 -46.79 12.40
C ASP A 1072 -2.30 -46.89 11.10
N PHE A 1073 -3.49 -47.49 11.19
CA PHE A 1073 -4.41 -47.63 10.06
C PHE A 1073 -5.31 -46.40 9.84
N THR A 1074 -5.17 -45.33 10.64
CA THR A 1074 -6.04 -44.14 10.64
C THR A 1074 -7.52 -44.48 10.85
N GLU A 1075 -8.42 -43.49 10.80
CA GLU A 1075 -9.88 -43.75 10.84
C GLU A 1075 -10.40 -44.46 9.58
N GLU A 1076 -9.75 -44.27 8.42
CA GLU A 1076 -10.16 -44.89 7.16
C GLU A 1076 -10.00 -46.43 7.19
N GLY A 1077 -9.01 -46.92 7.93
CA GLY A 1077 -8.71 -48.33 8.09
C GLY A 1077 -8.06 -48.99 6.87
N THR A 1078 -7.82 -50.29 6.98
CA THR A 1078 -7.35 -51.17 5.89
C THR A 1078 -8.34 -52.30 5.67
N SER A 1079 -8.51 -52.69 4.41
CA SER A 1079 -9.33 -53.84 4.01
C SER A 1079 -8.53 -54.94 3.31
N LYS A 1080 -7.23 -54.72 3.07
CA LYS A 1080 -6.39 -55.61 2.27
C LYS A 1080 -5.00 -55.73 2.83
N LEU A 1081 -4.43 -56.91 2.66
CA LEU A 1081 -3.06 -57.22 3.02
C LEU A 1081 -2.37 -57.91 1.85
N VAL A 1082 -1.21 -57.37 1.48
CA VAL A 1082 -0.32 -57.96 0.50
C VAL A 1082 0.81 -58.64 1.24
N ILE A 1083 1.09 -59.91 0.94
CA ILE A 1083 2.24 -60.64 1.46
C ILE A 1083 3.08 -61.12 0.29
N TYR A 1084 4.39 -60.88 0.37
CA TYR A 1084 5.40 -61.46 -0.49
C TYR A 1084 6.16 -62.56 0.26
N GLY A 1085 6.05 -63.79 -0.22
CA GLY A 1085 6.62 -64.96 0.44
C GLY A 1085 6.59 -66.19 -0.45
N ARG A 1086 7.11 -67.31 0.05
CA ARG A 1086 6.94 -68.62 -0.59
C ARG A 1086 6.53 -69.69 0.39
N SER A 1087 5.79 -70.67 -0.10
CA SER A 1087 5.40 -71.83 0.70
C SER A 1087 5.54 -73.12 -0.10
N PRO A 1088 6.30 -74.12 0.38
CA PRO A 1088 6.43 -75.41 -0.28
C PRO A 1088 5.22 -76.33 -0.10
N ILE A 1089 4.25 -75.99 0.78
CA ILE A 1089 3.06 -76.79 1.07
C ILE A 1089 1.82 -76.24 0.35
N ASP A 1090 0.85 -77.11 0.04
CA ASP A 1090 -0.36 -76.77 -0.74
C ASP A 1090 -1.12 -75.56 -0.17
N LYS A 1091 -1.24 -75.48 1.16
CA LYS A 1091 -1.89 -74.40 1.89
C LYS A 1091 -1.17 -74.12 3.19
N ASN A 1092 -0.68 -72.91 3.36
CA ASN A 1092 -0.13 -72.43 4.62
C ASN A 1092 -1.01 -71.33 5.20
N THR A 1093 -1.57 -71.58 6.38
CA THR A 1093 -2.48 -70.66 7.05
C THR A 1093 -1.68 -69.71 7.95
N ILE A 1094 -1.84 -68.41 7.74
CA ILE A 1094 -1.19 -67.35 8.51
C ILE A 1094 -2.27 -66.67 9.35
N HIS A 1095 -2.10 -66.68 10.67
CA HIS A 1095 -2.98 -65.96 11.59
C HIS A 1095 -2.46 -64.54 11.76
N ILE A 1096 -3.29 -63.54 11.48
CA ILE A 1096 -2.96 -62.13 11.64
C ILE A 1096 -3.76 -61.61 12.82
N ARG A 1097 -3.07 -61.25 13.89
CA ARG A 1097 -3.69 -60.68 15.08
C ARG A 1097 -3.54 -59.17 15.06
N PHE A 1098 -4.63 -58.45 15.26
CA PHE A 1098 -4.63 -57.02 15.52
C PHE A 1098 -4.98 -56.80 16.99
N ALA A 1099 -4.24 -55.93 17.67
CA ALA A 1099 -4.48 -55.56 19.06
C ALA A 1099 -4.34 -54.05 19.24
N GLY A 1100 -5.43 -53.37 19.58
CA GLY A 1100 -5.50 -51.92 19.78
C GLY A 1100 -6.39 -51.56 20.96
N GLU A 1101 -6.75 -50.28 21.11
CA GLU A 1101 -7.58 -49.79 22.23
C GLU A 1101 -8.98 -50.45 22.28
N ASP A 1102 -9.57 -50.76 21.12
CA ASP A 1102 -10.88 -51.40 21.00
C ASP A 1102 -10.87 -52.92 21.22
N GLY A 1103 -9.71 -53.50 21.58
CA GLY A 1103 -9.54 -54.92 21.87
C GLY A 1103 -8.71 -55.68 20.83
N GLN A 1104 -8.85 -57.01 20.80
CA GLN A 1104 -8.08 -57.90 19.93
C GLN A 1104 -8.97 -58.58 18.89
N SER A 1105 -8.53 -58.58 17.63
CA SER A 1105 -9.15 -59.35 16.55
C SER A 1105 -8.12 -60.29 15.92
N ASN A 1106 -8.55 -61.46 15.44
CA ASN A 1106 -7.70 -62.39 14.72
C ASN A 1106 -8.34 -62.69 13.37
N GLN A 1107 -7.56 -62.53 12.30
CA GLN A 1107 -7.94 -62.82 10.94
C GLN A 1107 -7.03 -63.91 10.37
N LEU A 1108 -7.49 -64.56 9.31
CA LEU A 1108 -6.85 -65.74 8.72
C LEU A 1108 -6.65 -65.54 7.24
N VAL A 1109 -5.43 -65.75 6.76
CA VAL A 1109 -5.13 -65.78 5.32
C VAL A 1109 -4.47 -67.11 4.95
N GLU A 1110 -4.82 -67.66 3.80
CA GLU A 1110 -4.25 -68.91 3.28
C GLU A 1110 -3.29 -68.62 2.11
N PHE A 1111 -2.00 -68.71 2.36
CA PHE A 1111 -0.98 -68.61 1.32
C PHE A 1111 -0.80 -70.00 0.66
N THR A 1112 -1.23 -70.17 -0.59
CA THR A 1112 -1.11 -71.46 -1.28
C THR A 1112 0.28 -71.68 -1.85
N HIS A 1113 0.60 -72.93 -2.22
CA HIS A 1113 1.91 -73.33 -2.74
C HIS A 1113 2.52 -72.37 -3.76
N SER A 1114 3.82 -72.12 -3.65
CA SER A 1114 4.65 -71.40 -4.62
C SER A 1114 6.11 -71.91 -4.57
N GLU A 1115 6.72 -72.16 -5.74
CA GLU A 1115 8.13 -72.59 -5.84
C GLU A 1115 9.12 -71.43 -5.62
N GLY A 1116 8.69 -70.18 -5.81
CA GLY A 1116 9.48 -68.96 -5.61
C GLY A 1116 8.75 -67.92 -4.76
N TYR A 1117 9.42 -66.83 -4.41
CA TYR A 1117 8.75 -65.73 -3.72
C TYR A 1117 7.72 -65.07 -4.65
N GLU A 1118 6.47 -65.03 -4.21
CA GLU A 1118 5.35 -64.45 -4.94
C GLU A 1118 4.60 -63.45 -4.06
N GLU A 1119 4.09 -62.40 -4.69
CA GLU A 1119 3.19 -61.44 -4.07
C GLU A 1119 1.75 -61.96 -4.14
N ARG A 1120 1.03 -61.90 -3.02
CA ARG A 1120 -0.38 -62.27 -2.94
C ARG A 1120 -1.17 -61.28 -2.12
N VAL A 1121 -2.34 -60.92 -2.64
CA VAL A 1121 -3.28 -59.99 -2.01
C VAL A 1121 -4.38 -60.80 -1.32
N PHE A 1122 -4.70 -60.41 -0.08
CA PHE A 1122 -5.70 -61.02 0.76
C PHE A 1122 -6.70 -59.96 1.23
N GLU A 1123 -7.98 -60.28 1.15
CA GLU A 1123 -9.05 -59.45 1.72
C GLU A 1123 -9.11 -59.68 3.24
N LEU A 1124 -9.26 -58.59 3.99
CA LEU A 1124 -9.39 -58.57 5.44
C LEU A 1124 -10.71 -57.90 5.83
N GLU A 1125 -11.23 -58.27 7.00
CA GLU A 1125 -12.22 -57.44 7.68
C GLU A 1125 -11.57 -56.12 8.07
N GLN A 1126 -12.29 -55.01 7.90
CA GLN A 1126 -11.73 -53.66 8.05
C GLN A 1126 -11.16 -53.45 9.46
N VAL A 1127 -9.90 -52.98 9.51
CA VAL A 1127 -9.21 -52.64 10.77
C VAL A 1127 -8.76 -51.18 10.71
N SER A 1128 -9.06 -50.40 11.75
CA SER A 1128 -8.71 -48.98 11.87
C SER A 1128 -7.92 -48.70 13.16
N GLY A 1129 -7.40 -47.48 13.26
CA GLY A 1129 -6.63 -47.00 14.42
C GLY A 1129 -5.23 -47.62 14.57
N VAL A 1130 -4.57 -47.33 15.68
CA VAL A 1130 -3.24 -47.86 15.99
C VAL A 1130 -3.34 -49.28 16.54
N GLN A 1131 -2.69 -50.22 15.86
CA GLN A 1131 -2.74 -51.64 16.19
C GLN A 1131 -1.32 -52.20 16.35
N LYS A 1132 -1.17 -53.17 17.24
CA LYS A 1132 -0.11 -54.17 17.15
C LYS A 1132 -0.56 -55.29 16.21
N VAL A 1133 0.18 -55.52 15.14
CA VAL A 1133 -0.06 -56.59 14.16
C VAL A 1133 0.87 -57.75 14.46
N THR A 1134 0.34 -58.96 14.61
CA THR A 1134 1.15 -60.17 14.81
C THR A 1134 0.84 -61.22 13.76
N PHE A 1135 1.84 -61.62 12.97
CA PHE A 1135 1.76 -62.77 12.08
C PHE A 1135 2.15 -64.03 12.82
N ILE A 1136 1.25 -65.00 12.94
CA ILE A 1136 1.41 -66.20 13.74
C ILE A 1136 1.31 -67.43 12.85
N PHE A 1137 2.34 -68.25 12.91
CA PHE A 1137 2.51 -69.49 12.17
C PHE A 1137 2.43 -70.66 13.14
N LEU A 1138 1.34 -71.44 13.03
CA LEU A 1138 1.04 -72.55 13.92
C LEU A 1138 1.78 -73.84 13.52
N PRO A 1139 1.75 -74.90 14.35
CA PRO A 1139 2.41 -76.16 14.02
C PRO A 1139 1.94 -76.73 12.67
N GLY A 1140 2.89 -77.03 11.79
CA GLY A 1140 2.65 -77.51 10.42
C GLY A 1140 2.94 -76.47 9.32
N SER A 1141 3.17 -75.20 9.66
CA SER A 1141 3.58 -74.18 8.71
C SER A 1141 4.97 -74.44 8.12
N GLN A 1142 5.13 -74.12 6.84
CA GLN A 1142 6.42 -74.01 6.15
C GLN A 1142 6.34 -72.77 5.27
N PHE A 1143 6.91 -71.65 5.73
CA PHE A 1143 6.83 -70.37 5.04
C PHE A 1143 8.19 -69.70 5.01
N ASP A 1144 8.48 -69.00 3.91
CA ASP A 1144 9.54 -68.02 3.88
C ASP A 1144 8.89 -66.67 3.60
N PHE A 1145 9.03 -65.75 4.55
CA PHE A 1145 8.35 -64.45 4.56
C PHE A 1145 9.33 -63.36 4.13
N GLY A 1146 9.03 -62.68 3.02
CA GLY A 1146 9.83 -61.57 2.53
C GLY A 1146 9.34 -60.23 3.06
N TRP A 1147 8.15 -59.79 2.66
CA TRP A 1147 7.59 -58.52 3.13
C TRP A 1147 6.07 -58.55 3.10
N PHE A 1148 5.44 -57.58 3.77
CA PHE A 1148 4.01 -57.32 3.64
C PHE A 1148 3.71 -55.82 3.57
N ARG A 1149 2.54 -55.46 3.05
CA ARG A 1149 1.97 -54.12 3.21
C ARG A 1149 0.47 -54.20 3.34
N PHE A 1150 -0.14 -53.27 4.05
CA PHE A 1150 -1.58 -53.10 4.03
C PHE A 1150 -2.00 -52.10 2.94
N GLU A 1151 -3.20 -52.26 2.40
CA GLU A 1151 -3.78 -51.35 1.41
C GLU A 1151 -5.14 -50.84 1.92
N LYS A 1152 -5.47 -49.59 1.57
CA LYS A 1152 -6.76 -48.97 1.91
C LYS A 1152 -7.90 -49.66 1.16
#